data_AF-A0A9P4R9F9-F1
#
_entry.id   AF-A0A9P4R9F9-F1
#
_cell.length_a   1.000
_cell.length_b   1.000
_cell.length_c   1.000
_cell.angle_alpha   90.00
_cell.angle_beta   90.00
_cell.angle_gamma   90.00
#
_symmetry.space_group_name_H-M   'P 1'
#
loop_
_entity.id
_entity.type
_entity.pdbx_description
1 polymer ?
#
loop_
_entity_poly.entity_id
_entity_poly.type
_entity_poly.pdbx_seq_one_letter_code
_entity_poly.pdbx_strand_id
1 'polypeptide(L)'
;MRSVQLIGGAIALFGSTLAQEVGSKKVCDASNFCWSVYEDGESGSSFGIALPSNVTDPFDVVLKITSPLKNTWTGFAWGGTMVWNPLSIAWANGKSAMPSSRFAFGNGLPPPYDGAEHFIMKGTTTNSTHYTLVALCRGCTAWQDNTEAHFVLNATGTTEFAWAYGTSAVENAASNASAFNVHAAYGKWIHDLNAARNTGFDAWVKSNLVSSPNPAASSTNSVIPATTIATSVKASSTAPVQGKVSIPSSCSGAGNPAFSSVLASGWKATKVLGGLTLPRSIKFDSAGNMLLVQSGKGITYHVIGTDGCVTSSKTLVSLNSLNHGIALSADGKTLYASSMTQAFSWPYDAAAGTVGTRATIMTGMVNGGSHQTRTLEISPTNPNLLVVSHGSNANIDTGSADPKTGRAIIKVFDLSKIPSGGYKYASDGYTAGYGQRNEVGMCWDKDNMLWGVENSGDDFKRNGKDVHQNNPGEKIHYMGDVSKPNNNWYGYPTCFTVWQPSDFTDKQFKVGDWFVQQPSGSNTDDMCSQKATAPALTLMPHSAPIDCKFDADSANMYVTYHGSWNRQPTTGFKLVQVAFGKNSNGTYWPTAPLTSTTGAVDIFSNPDVTKCAGNGPSFSSGCFRPAGLGFDKSGRLYMTSDTSQGELWVLGKA
;
A
#
# COMPACT_ATOMS: atom_id res chain seq x y z
N MET A 1 58.34 6.85 8.23
CA MET A 1 59.29 7.31 9.26
C MET A 1 58.57 7.43 10.58
N ARG A 2 59.06 6.70 11.59
CA ARG A 2 58.98 6.90 13.05
C ARG A 2 57.65 7.37 13.68
N SER A 3 56.97 6.39 14.28
CA SER A 3 56.68 6.27 15.72
C SER A 3 56.51 7.54 16.56
N VAL A 4 55.34 7.71 17.18
CA VAL A 4 55.18 8.37 18.48
C VAL A 4 54.30 7.51 19.38
N GLN A 5 54.68 7.49 20.65
CA GLN A 5 54.45 6.50 21.69
C GLN A 5 52.98 6.38 22.18
N LEU A 6 52.56 5.13 22.39
CA LEU A 6 51.44 4.77 23.25
C LEU A 6 51.89 4.92 24.72
N ILE A 7 51.30 5.87 25.44
CA ILE A 7 51.30 5.89 26.91
C ILE A 7 49.94 5.38 27.36
N GLY A 8 49.94 4.24 28.03
CA GLY A 8 48.76 3.66 28.66
C GLY A 8 48.34 4.47 29.87
N GLY A 9 47.08 4.92 29.85
CA GLY A 9 46.36 5.40 31.02
C GLY A 9 45.07 4.60 31.13
N ALA A 10 44.96 3.77 32.17
CA ALA A 10 43.71 3.11 32.52
C ALA A 10 42.71 4.17 33.01
N ILE A 11 41.81 4.61 32.12
CA ILE A 11 40.65 5.42 32.50
C ILE A 11 39.55 4.45 32.89
N ALA A 12 39.17 4.49 34.17
CA ALA A 12 37.98 3.85 34.67
C ALA A 12 36.76 4.35 33.87
N LEU A 13 36.11 3.44 33.14
CA LEU A 13 34.79 3.64 32.54
C LEU A 13 33.78 3.81 33.67
N PHE A 14 33.59 5.04 34.15
CA PHE A 14 32.35 5.43 34.81
C PHE A 14 31.26 5.40 33.75
N GLY A 15 30.53 4.28 33.70
CA GLY A 15 29.26 4.20 33.00
C GLY A 15 28.30 5.22 33.61
N SER A 16 28.21 6.39 32.99
CA SER A 16 27.12 7.32 33.24
C SER A 16 25.89 6.70 32.60
N THR A 17 25.08 6.00 33.40
CA THR A 17 23.68 5.80 33.06
C THR A 17 23.05 7.19 33.03
N LEU A 18 23.03 7.82 31.86
CA LEU A 18 22.15 8.97 31.63
C LEU A 18 20.73 8.46 31.86
N ALA A 19 20.16 8.78 33.02
CA ALA A 19 18.74 8.56 33.26
C ALA A 19 17.99 9.34 32.18
N GLN A 20 17.16 8.67 31.38
CA GLN A 20 16.29 9.36 30.43
C GLN A 20 15.32 10.24 31.23
N GLU A 21 15.44 11.56 31.07
CA GLU A 21 14.54 12.49 31.75
C GLU A 21 13.11 12.38 31.21
N VAL A 22 12.14 12.35 32.12
CA VAL A 22 10.71 12.38 31.79
C VAL A 22 10.38 13.77 31.24
N GLY A 23 9.90 13.84 30.00
CA GLY A 23 9.58 15.10 29.32
C GLY A 23 8.20 15.66 29.64
N SER A 24 7.29 14.86 30.19
CA SER A 24 5.91 15.27 30.50
C SER A 24 5.72 15.76 31.94
N LYS A 25 4.82 16.72 32.14
CA LYS A 25 4.44 17.27 33.44
C LYS A 25 2.93 17.20 33.68
N LYS A 26 2.53 17.05 34.94
CA LYS A 26 1.11 17.09 35.33
C LYS A 26 0.55 18.51 35.19
N VAL A 27 -0.58 18.66 34.51
CA VAL A 27 -1.34 19.91 34.37
C VAL A 27 -2.81 19.61 34.64
N CYS A 28 -3.49 20.39 35.47
CA CYS A 28 -4.91 20.20 35.77
C CYS A 28 -5.73 21.43 35.39
N ASP A 29 -6.97 21.24 34.96
CA ASP A 29 -7.91 22.35 34.74
C ASP A 29 -8.59 22.78 36.04
N ALA A 30 -9.43 23.81 35.94
CA ALA A 30 -10.22 24.34 37.06
C ALA A 30 -11.22 23.31 37.64
N SER A 31 -11.54 22.23 36.91
CA SER A 31 -12.38 21.13 37.39
C SER A 31 -11.57 20.03 38.09
N ASN A 32 -10.27 20.23 38.29
CA ASN A 32 -9.30 19.24 38.78
C ASN A 32 -9.16 17.99 37.88
N PHE A 33 -9.58 18.08 36.62
CA PHE A 33 -9.26 17.05 35.64
C PHE A 33 -7.82 17.28 35.16
N CYS A 34 -6.98 16.26 35.25
CA CYS A 34 -5.55 16.36 35.03
C CYS A 34 -5.11 15.63 33.77
N TRP A 35 -4.10 16.19 33.10
CA TRP A 35 -3.36 15.62 31.98
C TRP A 35 -1.88 15.51 32.34
N SER A 36 -1.21 14.51 31.80
CA SER A 36 0.24 14.47 31.66
C SER A 36 0.56 15.10 30.33
N VAL A 37 1.31 16.20 30.33
CA VAL A 37 1.49 17.07 29.16
C VAL A 37 2.96 17.18 28.80
N TYR A 38 3.27 16.91 27.54
CA TYR A 38 4.55 17.21 26.92
C TYR A 38 4.41 18.43 25.99
N GLU A 39 5.40 19.31 26.01
CA GLU A 39 5.48 20.51 25.16
C GLU A 39 6.78 20.44 24.37
N ASP A 40 6.69 20.62 23.05
CA ASP A 40 7.85 20.57 22.17
C ASP A 40 8.16 21.97 21.60
N GLY A 41 9.41 22.39 21.77
CA GLY A 41 9.86 23.72 21.36
C GLY A 41 10.00 23.89 19.86
N GLU A 42 10.28 22.83 19.11
CA GLU A 42 10.51 22.88 17.66
C GLU A 42 9.19 23.02 16.89
N SER A 43 8.27 22.09 17.12
CA SER A 43 6.94 22.09 16.53
C SER A 43 6.05 23.19 17.11
N GLY A 44 6.33 23.65 18.34
CA GLY A 44 5.45 24.52 19.11
C GLY A 44 4.14 23.84 19.54
N SER A 45 4.09 22.50 19.49
CA SER A 45 2.90 21.71 19.82
C SER A 45 2.96 21.16 21.25
N SER A 46 1.79 20.87 21.81
CA SER A 46 1.66 20.18 23.10
C SER A 46 0.79 18.94 23.00
N PHE A 47 1.18 17.87 23.70
CA PHE A 47 0.49 16.58 23.74
C PHE A 47 0.13 16.21 25.17
N GLY A 48 -1.17 16.09 25.44
CA GLY A 48 -1.72 15.76 26.76
C GLY A 48 -2.43 14.42 26.77
N ILE A 49 -2.18 13.61 27.80
CA ILE A 49 -2.85 12.33 28.04
C ILE A 49 -3.51 12.36 29.42
N ALA A 50 -4.78 11.99 29.49
CA ALA A 50 -5.50 11.78 30.73
C ALA A 50 -6.06 10.37 30.78
N LEU A 51 -5.85 9.70 31.92
CA LEU A 51 -6.22 8.30 32.13
C LEU A 51 -7.16 8.15 33.33
N PRO A 52 -8.01 7.10 33.35
CA PRO A 52 -8.76 6.75 34.56
C PRO A 52 -7.83 6.36 35.70
N SER A 53 -8.31 6.47 36.95
CA SER A 53 -7.55 6.05 38.13
C SER A 53 -7.16 4.57 38.10
N ASN A 54 -8.06 3.73 37.63
CA ASN A 54 -7.84 2.31 37.43
C ASN A 54 -7.91 2.02 35.93
N VAL A 55 -6.90 1.34 35.42
CA VAL A 55 -6.75 0.99 34.00
C VAL A 55 -6.82 -0.52 33.87
N THR A 56 -7.60 -1.01 32.90
CA THR A 56 -7.64 -2.41 32.52
C THR A 56 -7.37 -2.48 31.03
N ASP A 57 -6.45 -3.35 30.65
CA ASP A 57 -5.99 -3.47 29.27
C ASP A 57 -7.03 -4.15 28.37
N PRO A 58 -7.26 -3.67 27.14
CA PRO A 58 -6.91 -2.34 26.63
C PRO A 58 -7.80 -1.23 27.24
N PHE A 59 -7.28 0.00 27.34
CA PHE A 59 -7.94 1.10 28.04
C PHE A 59 -8.20 2.32 27.15
N ASP A 60 -9.26 3.06 27.48
CA ASP A 60 -9.60 4.33 26.85
C ASP A 60 -8.72 5.48 27.37
N VAL A 61 -8.44 6.46 26.51
CA VAL A 61 -7.59 7.62 26.84
C VAL A 61 -8.24 8.91 26.36
N VAL A 62 -8.16 10.00 27.13
CA VAL A 62 -8.41 11.34 26.60
C VAL A 62 -7.10 11.93 26.09
N LEU A 63 -7.01 12.12 24.78
CA LEU A 63 -5.90 12.73 24.08
C LEU A 63 -6.19 14.22 23.84
N LYS A 64 -5.19 15.07 24.12
CA LYS A 64 -5.19 16.49 23.79
C LYS A 64 -4.01 16.83 22.89
N ILE A 65 -4.25 17.38 21.72
CA ILE A 65 -3.21 17.93 20.83
C ILE A 65 -3.48 19.42 20.65
N THR A 66 -2.53 20.28 20.96
CA THR A 66 -2.58 21.71 20.60
C THR A 66 -1.41 22.02 19.68
N SER A 67 -1.66 22.66 18.55
CA SER A 67 -0.62 22.94 17.58
C SER A 67 -0.84 24.28 16.86
N PRO A 68 0.24 25.01 16.49
CA PRO A 68 0.16 26.22 15.70
C PRO A 68 -0.46 25.98 14.31
N LEU A 69 -1.21 26.95 13.77
CA LEU A 69 -1.83 26.84 12.44
C LEU A 69 -0.83 26.67 11.27
N LYS A 70 0.44 27.05 11.45
CA LYS A 70 1.52 26.77 10.47
C LYS A 70 1.77 25.26 10.30
N ASN A 71 1.44 24.47 11.32
CA ASN A 71 1.49 23.01 11.27
C ASN A 71 0.16 22.52 10.72
N THR A 72 0.06 22.49 9.39
CA THR A 72 -1.16 22.11 8.65
C THR A 72 -1.74 20.74 9.05
N TRP A 73 -0.94 19.86 9.64
CA TRP A 73 -1.37 18.69 10.39
C TRP A 73 -0.33 18.33 11.45
N THR A 74 -0.75 17.68 12.54
CA THR A 74 0.10 17.18 13.64
C THR A 74 -0.26 15.74 13.97
N GLY A 75 0.75 14.90 14.16
CA GLY A 75 0.61 13.49 14.49
C GLY A 75 1.19 13.12 15.85
N PHE A 76 0.58 12.12 16.47
CA PHE A 76 0.98 11.47 17.72
C PHE A 76 1.06 9.96 17.49
N ALA A 77 2.17 9.32 17.83
CA ALA A 77 2.38 7.88 17.67
C ALA A 77 2.41 7.15 19.02
N TRP A 78 1.49 6.20 19.20
CA TRP A 78 1.23 5.54 20.49
C TRP A 78 2.30 4.54 20.93
N GLY A 79 3.15 4.06 20.01
CA GLY A 79 4.27 3.16 20.35
C GLY A 79 5.65 3.77 20.11
N GLY A 80 5.76 5.10 20.09
CA GLY A 80 7.05 5.79 19.98
C GLY A 80 7.72 5.72 18.61
N THR A 81 7.10 5.05 17.63
CA THR A 81 7.55 5.00 16.23
C THR A 81 6.36 5.10 15.29
N MET A 82 6.58 5.59 14.06
CA MET A 82 5.50 5.79 13.09
C MET A 82 4.94 4.47 12.56
N VAL A 83 5.83 3.52 12.29
CA VAL A 83 5.53 2.28 11.55
C VAL A 83 5.17 1.17 12.54
N TRP A 84 4.11 0.42 12.25
CA TRP A 84 3.50 -0.62 13.09
C TRP A 84 2.91 -0.12 14.41
N ASN A 85 2.42 1.12 14.43
CA ASN A 85 1.75 1.71 15.58
C ASN A 85 0.52 2.53 15.16
N PRO A 86 -0.52 2.60 16.01
CA PRO A 86 -1.60 3.56 15.83
C PRO A 86 -1.06 4.97 15.87
N LEU A 87 -1.62 5.82 15.02
CA LEU A 87 -1.31 7.23 14.92
C LEU A 87 -2.59 8.03 15.10
N SER A 88 -2.55 9.01 16.00
CA SER A 88 -3.59 10.04 16.10
C SER A 88 -3.12 11.27 15.35
N ILE A 89 -3.75 11.58 14.23
CA ILE A 89 -3.47 12.79 13.45
C ILE A 89 -4.56 13.83 13.69
N ALA A 90 -4.21 15.11 13.70
CA ALA A 90 -5.14 16.22 13.82
C ALA A 90 -4.77 17.37 12.88
N TRP A 91 -5.77 18.07 12.36
CA TRP A 91 -5.61 19.34 11.62
C TRP A 91 -6.81 20.26 11.83
N ALA A 92 -6.65 21.54 11.53
CA ALA A 92 -7.75 22.51 11.55
C ALA A 92 -8.70 22.29 10.37
N ASN A 93 -10.03 22.37 10.60
CA ASN A 93 -11.06 22.27 9.55
C ASN A 93 -11.95 23.52 9.47
N GLY A 94 -11.37 24.68 9.78
CA GLY A 94 -12.08 25.95 9.89
C GLY A 94 -12.25 26.35 11.35
N LYS A 95 -13.37 25.97 11.99
CA LYS A 95 -13.68 26.37 13.38
C LYS A 95 -13.34 25.32 14.43
N SER A 96 -12.93 24.12 14.02
CA SER A 96 -12.63 22.98 14.90
C SER A 96 -11.33 22.29 14.45
N ALA A 97 -10.90 21.29 15.20
CA ALA A 97 -9.93 20.31 14.74
C ALA A 97 -10.63 19.02 14.26
N MET A 98 -10.09 18.39 13.22
CA MET A 98 -10.50 17.09 12.70
C MET A 98 -9.53 16.02 13.19
N PRO A 99 -9.96 15.04 14.00
CA PRO A 99 -9.14 13.88 14.31
C PRO A 99 -9.11 12.88 13.16
N SER A 100 -8.04 12.11 13.08
CA SER A 100 -7.83 11.11 12.05
C SER A 100 -7.02 9.96 12.61
N SER A 101 -7.67 8.80 12.78
CA SER A 101 -7.02 7.55 13.17
C SER A 101 -6.30 6.92 11.98
N ARG A 102 -5.00 6.64 12.13
CA ARG A 102 -4.14 6.09 11.08
C ARG A 102 -3.25 4.97 11.59
N PHE A 103 -2.76 4.13 10.68
CA PHE A 103 -1.76 3.10 11.00
C PHE A 103 -0.80 2.96 9.84
N ALA A 104 0.51 3.16 10.05
CA ALA A 104 1.50 3.03 8.99
C ALA A 104 2.14 1.65 9.02
N PHE A 105 2.24 0.99 7.87
CA PHE A 105 2.97 -0.29 7.75
C PHE A 105 4.42 -0.11 7.29
N GLY A 106 4.77 1.09 6.82
CA GLY A 106 6.13 1.51 6.48
C GLY A 106 6.15 2.93 5.92
N ASN A 107 7.16 3.27 5.12
CA ASN A 107 7.39 4.63 4.63
C ASN A 107 6.41 4.99 3.50
N GLY A 108 5.25 5.55 3.85
CA GLY A 108 4.21 5.99 2.92
C GLY A 108 3.06 6.69 3.64
N LEU A 109 2.04 7.10 2.89
CA LEU A 109 0.81 7.67 3.46
C LEU A 109 0.13 6.62 4.35
N PRO A 110 -0.04 6.87 5.66
CA PRO A 110 -0.73 5.92 6.53
C PRO A 110 -2.21 5.77 6.13
N PRO A 111 -2.72 4.54 5.87
CA PRO A 111 -4.15 4.33 5.68
C PRO A 111 -4.97 4.74 6.93
N PRO A 112 -6.26 5.08 6.74
CA PRO A 112 -7.24 5.07 7.82
C PRO A 112 -7.18 3.77 8.63
N TYR A 113 -7.32 3.87 9.95
CA TYR A 113 -7.25 2.73 10.86
C TYR A 113 -8.55 2.55 11.65
N ASP A 114 -9.30 1.51 11.31
CA ASP A 114 -10.60 1.19 11.92
C ASP A 114 -10.46 0.59 13.34
N GLY A 115 -9.25 0.19 13.75
CA GLY A 115 -9.01 -0.38 15.08
C GLY A 115 -8.90 0.67 16.19
N ALA A 116 -8.93 1.96 15.87
CA ALA A 116 -9.02 3.03 16.85
C ALA A 116 -9.96 4.15 16.37
N GLU A 117 -10.71 4.72 17.31
CA GLU A 117 -11.70 5.78 17.03
C GLU A 117 -11.54 6.95 18.00
N HIS A 118 -11.64 8.16 17.47
CA HIS A 118 -11.54 9.41 18.23
C HIS A 118 -12.90 10.11 18.30
N PHE A 119 -13.44 10.22 19.51
CA PHE A 119 -14.68 10.94 19.79
C PHE A 119 -14.36 12.36 20.24
N ILE A 120 -14.78 13.35 19.45
CA ILE A 120 -14.52 14.78 19.72
C ILE A 120 -15.19 15.19 21.04
N MET A 121 -14.45 15.95 21.85
CA MET A 121 -14.89 16.45 23.14
C MET A 121 -14.85 17.98 23.20
N LYS A 122 -15.57 18.55 24.16
CA LYS A 122 -15.52 19.97 24.52
C LYS A 122 -14.06 20.38 24.74
N GLY A 123 -13.72 21.58 24.28
CA GLY A 123 -12.34 22.08 24.26
C GLY A 123 -11.63 21.86 22.91
N THR A 124 -12.21 21.05 22.01
CA THR A 124 -11.78 21.04 20.60
C THR A 124 -12.16 22.37 19.93
N THR A 125 -11.19 23.08 19.38
CA THR A 125 -11.38 24.44 18.84
C THR A 125 -10.28 24.83 17.86
N THR A 126 -10.49 25.92 17.13
CA THR A 126 -9.46 26.61 16.35
C THR A 126 -9.59 28.12 16.56
N ASN A 127 -8.47 28.79 16.82
CA ASN A 127 -8.38 30.25 16.92
C ASN A 127 -7.40 30.79 15.86
N SER A 128 -7.05 32.09 15.93
CA SER A 128 -6.18 32.75 14.94
C SER A 128 -4.73 32.26 14.92
N THR A 129 -4.30 31.47 15.92
CA THR A 129 -2.91 31.03 16.07
C THR A 129 -2.76 29.52 16.19
N HIS A 130 -3.73 28.81 16.76
CA HIS A 130 -3.66 27.39 17.08
C HIS A 130 -4.97 26.66 16.80
N TYR A 131 -4.87 25.37 16.56
CA TYR A 131 -5.96 24.41 16.72
C TYR A 131 -5.69 23.51 17.92
N THR A 132 -6.76 23.12 18.60
CA THR A 132 -6.73 22.16 19.70
C THR A 132 -7.72 21.04 19.40
N LEU A 133 -7.25 19.81 19.45
CA LEU A 133 -8.08 18.61 19.51
C LEU A 133 -8.13 18.11 20.95
N VAL A 134 -9.34 17.86 21.46
CA VAL A 134 -9.57 17.07 22.67
C VAL A 134 -10.47 15.91 22.28
N ALA A 135 -9.99 14.68 22.38
CA ALA A 135 -10.75 13.51 21.96
C ALA A 135 -10.56 12.34 22.92
N LEU A 136 -11.65 11.63 23.19
CA LEU A 136 -11.59 10.28 23.74
C LEU A 136 -11.10 9.37 22.62
N CYS A 137 -9.97 8.70 22.79
CA CYS A 137 -9.56 7.61 21.92
C CYS A 137 -9.92 6.26 22.54
N ARG A 138 -10.60 5.42 21.74
CA ARG A 138 -10.80 4.00 21.99
C ARG A 138 -9.96 3.18 21.03
N GLY A 139 -9.33 2.11 21.50
CA GLY A 139 -8.49 1.22 20.67
C GLY A 139 -7.10 1.77 20.31
N CYS A 140 -6.73 2.98 20.78
CA CYS A 140 -5.41 3.54 20.56
C CYS A 140 -4.28 2.81 21.32
N THR A 141 -4.61 2.09 22.39
CA THR A 141 -3.63 1.51 23.32
C THR A 141 -3.39 0.01 23.11
N ALA A 142 -4.03 -0.59 22.10
CA ALA A 142 -3.76 -1.96 21.69
C ALA A 142 -3.86 -2.13 20.17
N TRP A 143 -2.94 -2.89 19.59
CA TRP A 143 -2.83 -3.06 18.15
C TRP A 143 -2.06 -4.32 17.77
N GLN A 144 -1.93 -4.61 16.48
CA GLN A 144 -1.06 -5.66 15.98
C GLN A 144 0.32 -5.09 15.61
N ASP A 145 1.39 -5.68 16.14
CA ASP A 145 2.76 -5.27 15.84
C ASP A 145 3.27 -5.82 14.49
N ASN A 146 4.55 -5.62 14.20
CA ASN A 146 5.18 -6.07 12.96
C ASN A 146 5.34 -7.60 12.83
N THR A 147 5.12 -8.34 13.92
CA THR A 147 5.01 -9.80 13.92
C THR A 147 3.56 -10.26 13.78
N GLU A 148 2.62 -9.31 13.69
CA GLU A 148 1.17 -9.49 13.78
C GLU A 148 0.70 -10.04 15.13
N ALA A 149 1.53 -9.89 16.18
CA ALA A 149 1.15 -10.21 17.55
C ALA A 149 0.35 -9.05 18.17
N HIS A 150 -0.59 -9.39 19.07
CA HIS A 150 -1.34 -8.38 19.79
C HIS A 150 -0.45 -7.69 20.83
N PHE A 151 -0.26 -6.39 20.67
CA PHE A 151 0.45 -5.50 21.57
C PHE A 151 -0.54 -4.69 22.40
N VAL A 152 -0.22 -4.48 23.68
CA VAL A 152 -0.93 -3.52 24.54
C VAL A 152 0.09 -2.59 25.19
N LEU A 153 -0.19 -1.29 25.09
CA LEU A 153 0.61 -0.26 25.75
C LEU A 153 0.51 -0.43 27.27
N ASN A 154 1.64 -0.51 27.97
CA ASN A 154 1.63 -0.56 29.42
C ASN A 154 1.04 0.74 29.97
N ALA A 155 -0.06 0.63 30.70
CA ALA A 155 -0.78 1.77 31.25
C ALA A 155 -0.04 2.47 32.40
N THR A 156 1.02 1.88 32.96
CA THR A 156 1.72 2.35 34.17
C THR A 156 3.19 2.70 33.92
N GLY A 157 3.72 3.60 34.73
CA GLY A 157 5.13 4.03 34.63
C GLY A 157 5.33 5.03 33.49
N THR A 158 6.47 4.89 32.81
CA THR A 158 6.83 5.74 31.68
C THR A 158 6.82 4.97 30.37
N THR A 159 6.56 5.67 29.26
CA THR A 159 6.60 5.11 27.91
C THR A 159 7.20 6.12 26.93
N GLU A 160 7.83 5.66 25.86
CA GLU A 160 8.29 6.53 24.78
C GLU A 160 7.14 6.76 23.78
N PHE A 161 6.82 8.02 23.52
CA PHE A 161 5.92 8.43 22.43
C PHE A 161 6.68 9.24 21.39
N ALA A 162 6.08 9.42 20.22
CA ALA A 162 6.63 10.23 19.16
C ALA A 162 5.59 11.18 18.56
N TRP A 163 6.07 12.28 18.00
CA TRP A 163 5.26 13.28 17.32
C TRP A 163 5.83 13.58 15.94
N ALA A 164 4.99 14.12 15.06
CA ALA A 164 5.39 14.67 13.77
C ALA A 164 4.45 15.82 13.37
N TYR A 165 4.89 16.72 12.51
CA TYR A 165 4.00 17.73 11.91
C TYR A 165 4.35 17.98 10.44
N GLY A 166 3.37 18.43 9.67
CA GLY A 166 3.56 18.84 8.28
C GLY A 166 3.16 20.29 8.00
N THR A 167 3.73 20.84 6.94
CA THR A 167 3.53 22.23 6.50
C THR A 167 2.73 22.36 5.21
N SER A 168 2.38 21.25 4.57
CA SER A 168 1.50 21.20 3.41
C SER A 168 0.06 20.87 3.83
N ALA A 169 -0.89 21.66 3.34
CA ALA A 169 -2.31 21.43 3.56
C ALA A 169 -2.73 19.99 3.23
N VAL A 170 -3.62 19.44 4.06
CA VAL A 170 -4.30 18.19 3.75
C VAL A 170 -5.23 18.39 2.55
N GLU A 171 -5.48 17.33 1.79
CA GLU A 171 -6.28 17.37 0.55
C GLU A 171 -7.72 17.89 0.77
N ASN A 172 -8.39 17.42 1.83
CA ASN A 172 -9.72 17.85 2.22
C ASN A 172 -9.80 17.96 3.75
N ALA A 173 -9.72 19.19 4.27
CA ALA A 173 -9.73 19.44 5.71
C ALA A 173 -11.01 18.94 6.44
N ALA A 174 -12.12 18.75 5.73
CA ALA A 174 -13.37 18.26 6.32
C ALA A 174 -13.44 16.71 6.42
N SER A 175 -12.50 15.97 5.82
CA SER A 175 -12.52 14.51 5.78
C SER A 175 -11.42 13.91 6.66
N ASN A 176 -11.78 13.14 7.68
CA ASN A 176 -10.81 12.41 8.52
C ASN A 176 -9.95 11.40 7.73
N ALA A 177 -10.39 10.98 6.55
CA ALA A 177 -9.67 10.08 5.64
C ALA A 177 -8.77 10.83 4.65
N SER A 178 -8.73 12.18 4.69
CA SER A 178 -7.93 13.02 3.80
C SER A 178 -6.48 12.57 3.72
N ALA A 179 -5.91 12.62 2.53
CA ALA A 179 -4.48 12.44 2.36
C ALA A 179 -3.71 13.70 2.82
N PHE A 180 -2.43 13.49 3.16
CA PHE A 180 -1.51 14.53 3.62
C PHE A 180 -0.06 14.15 3.25
N ASN A 181 0.81 15.15 3.14
CA ASN A 181 2.22 14.94 2.77
C ASN A 181 3.08 14.47 3.95
N VAL A 182 4.30 14.02 3.66
CA VAL A 182 5.32 13.68 4.66
C VAL A 182 5.57 14.83 5.66
N HIS A 183 5.91 14.49 6.90
CA HIS A 183 6.21 15.47 7.93
C HIS A 183 7.47 16.29 7.61
N ALA A 184 7.48 17.55 8.05
CA ALA A 184 8.64 18.42 8.00
C ALA A 184 9.67 18.09 9.09
N ALA A 185 9.19 17.69 10.27
CA ALA A 185 10.01 17.23 11.39
C ALA A 185 9.25 16.23 12.26
N TYR A 186 10.01 15.52 13.10
CA TYR A 186 9.51 14.50 14.02
C TYR A 186 10.41 14.41 15.25
N GLY A 187 9.87 13.95 16.37
CA GLY A 187 10.61 13.83 17.62
C GLY A 187 10.04 12.74 18.52
N LYS A 188 10.76 12.44 19.60
CA LYS A 188 10.36 11.46 20.62
C LYS A 188 10.53 12.02 22.02
N TRP A 189 9.78 11.50 22.98
CA TRP A 189 9.95 11.83 24.39
C TRP A 189 9.52 10.69 25.30
N ILE A 190 10.04 10.68 26.52
CA ILE A 190 9.57 9.80 27.59
C ILE A 190 8.41 10.48 28.33
N HIS A 191 7.25 9.83 28.31
CA HIS A 191 6.00 10.29 28.91
C HIS A 191 5.71 9.52 30.19
N ASP A 192 5.29 10.21 31.25
CA ASP A 192 4.82 9.61 32.49
C ASP A 192 3.30 9.43 32.45
N LEU A 193 2.85 8.18 32.39
CA LEU A 193 1.44 7.81 32.38
C LEU A 193 0.83 7.83 33.80
N ASN A 194 1.65 7.84 34.85
CA ASN A 194 1.19 7.94 36.24
C ASN A 194 0.90 9.39 36.67
N ALA A 195 1.49 10.38 36.00
CA ALA A 195 1.36 11.79 36.38
C ALA A 195 -0.10 12.27 36.45
N ALA A 196 -1.01 11.72 35.63
CA ALA A 196 -2.39 12.21 35.50
C ALA A 196 -3.44 11.10 35.48
N ARG A 197 -3.83 10.68 36.68
CA ARG A 197 -4.94 9.75 36.96
C ARG A 197 -6.17 10.50 37.44
N ASN A 198 -7.34 10.18 36.89
CA ASN A 198 -8.60 10.87 37.18
C ASN A 198 -9.64 9.92 37.79
N THR A 199 -10.10 10.22 39.01
CA THR A 199 -11.10 9.41 39.74
C THR A 199 -12.50 9.53 39.17
N GLY A 200 -12.82 10.65 38.50
CA GLY A 200 -14.09 10.92 37.83
C GLY A 200 -14.03 10.80 36.32
N PHE A 201 -13.08 10.03 35.76
CA PHE A 201 -12.81 9.97 34.33
C PHE A 201 -14.07 9.73 33.48
N ASP A 202 -14.83 8.67 33.78
CA ASP A 202 -16.02 8.31 32.99
C ASP A 202 -17.12 9.38 33.03
N ALA A 203 -17.32 9.99 34.20
CA ALA A 203 -18.29 11.07 34.37
C ALA A 203 -17.85 12.34 33.61
N TRP A 204 -16.56 12.66 33.66
CA TRP A 204 -15.99 13.76 32.89
C TRP A 204 -16.11 13.49 31.39
N VAL A 205 -15.80 12.28 30.93
CA VAL A 205 -15.94 11.87 29.53
C VAL A 205 -17.38 12.04 29.08
N LYS A 206 -18.33 11.45 29.80
CA LYS A 206 -19.76 11.51 29.48
C LYS A 206 -20.30 12.95 29.39
N SER A 207 -19.82 13.86 30.23
CA SER A 207 -20.27 15.27 30.24
C SER A 207 -19.60 16.16 29.18
N ASN A 208 -18.48 15.71 28.62
CA ASN A 208 -17.67 16.47 27.66
C ASN A 208 -17.72 15.92 26.23
N LEU A 209 -18.27 14.72 25.99
CA LEU A 209 -18.50 14.24 24.63
C LEU A 209 -19.40 15.22 23.87
N VAL A 210 -18.97 15.61 22.67
CA VAL A 210 -19.78 16.43 21.76
C VAL A 210 -20.64 15.47 20.95
N SER A 211 -21.97 15.64 20.99
CA SER A 211 -22.87 14.97 20.06
C SER A 211 -22.63 15.54 18.65
N SER A 212 -21.83 14.87 17.82
CA SER A 212 -21.58 15.32 16.45
C SER A 212 -22.81 15.11 15.56
N PRO A 213 -23.16 16.03 14.66
CA PRO A 213 -23.93 15.70 13.46
C PRO A 213 -23.05 14.78 12.61
N ASN A 214 -23.49 13.53 12.42
CA ASN A 214 -22.80 12.48 11.67
C ASN A 214 -22.40 12.96 10.26
N PRO A 215 -21.10 13.05 9.90
CA PRO A 215 -20.69 12.97 8.51
C PRO A 215 -20.49 11.48 8.20
N ALA A 216 -21.57 10.84 7.76
CA ALA A 216 -21.63 9.53 7.09
C ALA A 216 -20.51 8.53 7.45
N ALA A 217 -20.51 8.02 8.68
CA ALA A 217 -19.98 6.68 8.95
C ALA A 217 -21.16 5.68 8.87
N SER A 218 -21.27 4.94 7.76
CA SER A 218 -22.11 3.74 7.71
C SER A 218 -21.41 2.62 8.50
N SER A 219 -21.66 2.56 9.80
CA SER A 219 -21.34 1.42 10.66
C SER A 219 -22.58 1.02 11.45
N THR A 220 -23.47 0.24 10.84
CA THR A 220 -24.45 -0.53 11.61
C THR A 220 -23.74 -1.74 12.21
N ASN A 221 -23.16 -1.56 13.40
CA ASN A 221 -22.89 -2.67 14.31
C ASN A 221 -24.25 -3.21 14.78
N SER A 222 -24.70 -4.30 14.16
CA SER A 222 -25.77 -5.13 14.72
C SER A 222 -25.16 -6.45 15.16
N VAL A 223 -25.06 -6.63 16.48
CA VAL A 223 -24.96 -7.95 17.09
C VAL A 223 -26.24 -8.70 16.73
N ILE A 224 -26.15 -9.79 15.97
CA ILE A 224 -27.29 -10.67 15.70
C ILE A 224 -26.92 -12.09 16.18
N PRO A 225 -27.74 -12.72 17.05
CA PRO A 225 -27.57 -14.12 17.43
C PRO A 225 -27.99 -15.07 16.30
N ALA A 226 -27.42 -16.28 16.32
CA ALA A 226 -27.70 -17.34 15.36
C ALA A 226 -29.18 -17.75 15.31
N THR A 227 -29.77 -17.82 14.11
CA THR A 227 -30.70 -18.90 13.71
C THR A 227 -30.99 -18.90 12.21
N THR A 228 -31.24 -20.11 11.73
CA THR A 228 -31.30 -20.65 10.38
C THR A 228 -32.63 -20.35 9.65
N ILE A 229 -32.63 -20.23 8.31
CA ILE A 229 -33.36 -21.06 7.32
C ILE A 229 -33.38 -20.38 5.93
N ALA A 230 -33.20 -21.23 4.92
CA ALA A 230 -33.00 -20.99 3.50
C ALA A 230 -34.24 -20.58 2.70
N THR A 231 -34.00 -20.00 1.52
CA THR A 231 -34.71 -20.40 0.28
C THR A 231 -33.71 -20.47 -0.88
N SER A 232 -33.73 -21.62 -1.55
CA SER A 232 -32.89 -22.00 -2.68
C SER A 232 -33.37 -21.36 -3.98
N VAL A 233 -32.47 -20.73 -4.73
CA VAL A 233 -32.67 -20.51 -6.17
C VAL A 233 -31.61 -21.31 -6.92
N LYS A 234 -32.10 -22.24 -7.74
CA LYS A 234 -31.32 -23.19 -8.53
C LYS A 234 -30.54 -22.45 -9.61
N ALA A 235 -29.21 -22.63 -9.64
CA ALA A 235 -28.37 -22.09 -10.70
C ALA A 235 -28.69 -22.77 -12.04
N SER A 236 -29.00 -21.98 -13.06
CA SER A 236 -29.07 -22.43 -14.45
C SER A 236 -27.70 -22.23 -15.09
N SER A 237 -27.07 -23.33 -15.50
CA SER A 237 -25.83 -23.29 -16.28
C SER A 237 -26.16 -22.93 -17.73
N THR A 238 -25.77 -21.72 -18.15
CA THR A 238 -25.68 -21.38 -19.57
C THR A 238 -24.27 -20.90 -19.88
N ALA A 239 -23.68 -21.50 -20.91
CA ALA A 239 -22.39 -21.12 -21.47
C ALA A 239 -22.37 -19.62 -21.86
N PRO A 240 -21.22 -18.93 -21.76
CA PRO A 240 -21.13 -17.54 -22.15
C PRO A 240 -21.30 -17.41 -23.67
N VAL A 241 -22.41 -16.80 -24.08
CA VAL A 241 -22.60 -16.30 -25.44
C VAL A 241 -21.74 -15.04 -25.56
N GLN A 242 -20.89 -14.99 -26.60
CA GLN A 242 -20.16 -13.79 -27.03
C GLN A 242 -21.14 -12.72 -27.54
N GLY A 243 -21.90 -12.11 -26.62
CA GLY A 243 -22.62 -10.87 -26.86
C GLY A 243 -21.66 -9.68 -26.72
N LYS A 244 -21.96 -8.57 -27.39
CA LYS A 244 -21.25 -7.31 -27.21
C LYS A 244 -21.22 -6.93 -25.74
N VAL A 245 -20.04 -6.92 -25.12
CA VAL A 245 -19.84 -6.57 -23.71
C VAL A 245 -20.38 -5.15 -23.48
N SER A 246 -21.48 -5.02 -22.74
CA SER A 246 -22.08 -3.71 -22.48
C SER A 246 -21.49 -3.10 -21.22
N ILE A 247 -20.88 -1.92 -21.35
CA ILE A 247 -20.49 -1.08 -20.22
C ILE A 247 -21.70 -0.21 -19.84
N PRO A 248 -22.15 -0.24 -18.56
CA PRO A 248 -23.32 0.53 -18.13
C PRO A 248 -23.03 2.02 -18.26
N SER A 249 -24.03 2.85 -18.56
CA SER A 249 -23.83 4.31 -18.61
C SER A 249 -23.62 4.94 -17.23
N SER A 250 -24.13 4.28 -16.18
CA SER A 250 -24.04 4.70 -14.78
C SER A 250 -24.37 3.53 -13.87
N CYS A 251 -23.83 3.50 -12.65
CA CYS A 251 -24.23 2.58 -11.61
C CYS A 251 -24.94 3.31 -10.46
N SER A 252 -26.07 2.77 -9.99
CA SER A 252 -26.83 3.36 -8.89
C SER A 252 -25.97 3.42 -7.61
N GLY A 253 -25.97 4.56 -6.93
CA GLY A 253 -25.23 4.75 -5.68
C GLY A 253 -23.71 4.92 -5.83
N ALA A 254 -23.15 4.82 -7.03
CA ALA A 254 -21.71 5.00 -7.27
C ALA A 254 -21.24 6.47 -7.08
N GLY A 255 -22.17 7.42 -7.18
CA GLY A 255 -21.87 8.86 -7.15
C GLY A 255 -21.09 9.31 -8.38
N ASN A 256 -20.62 10.57 -8.35
CA ASN A 256 -19.81 11.12 -9.42
C ASN A 256 -18.35 10.67 -9.27
N PRO A 257 -17.60 10.53 -10.39
CA PRO A 257 -16.15 10.47 -10.39
C PRO A 257 -15.53 11.61 -9.59
N ALA A 258 -14.50 11.31 -8.81
CA ALA A 258 -13.71 12.32 -8.08
C ALA A 258 -12.90 13.20 -9.05
N PHE A 259 -12.53 12.67 -10.22
CA PHE A 259 -11.69 13.33 -11.21
C PHE A 259 -12.26 13.20 -12.62
N SER A 260 -11.93 14.17 -13.47
CA SER A 260 -12.14 14.09 -14.92
C SER A 260 -11.24 13.04 -15.56
N SER A 261 -11.64 12.53 -16.71
CA SER A 261 -10.89 11.50 -17.42
C SER A 261 -10.99 11.61 -18.94
N VAL A 262 -10.01 11.07 -19.66
CA VAL A 262 -9.99 10.90 -21.11
C VAL A 262 -9.97 9.41 -21.42
N LEU A 263 -10.75 9.00 -22.42
CA LEU A 263 -10.82 7.62 -22.91
C LEU A 263 -10.28 7.54 -24.33
N ALA A 264 -9.63 6.42 -24.64
CA ALA A 264 -9.29 6.06 -26.00
C ALA A 264 -10.56 5.94 -26.86
N SER A 265 -10.40 6.20 -28.16
CA SER A 265 -11.52 6.09 -29.12
C SER A 265 -12.18 4.70 -29.04
N GLY A 266 -13.50 4.69 -28.96
CA GLY A 266 -14.30 3.46 -28.86
C GLY A 266 -14.29 2.80 -27.48
N TRP A 267 -13.76 3.44 -26.43
CA TRP A 267 -13.86 2.94 -25.05
C TRP A 267 -14.95 3.65 -24.24
N LYS A 268 -15.48 2.94 -23.25
CA LYS A 268 -16.37 3.45 -22.20
C LYS A 268 -15.79 3.11 -20.84
N ALA A 269 -16.01 3.98 -19.85
CA ALA A 269 -15.71 3.73 -18.46
C ALA A 269 -16.79 4.32 -17.56
N THR A 270 -17.15 3.57 -16.51
CA THR A 270 -18.20 3.95 -15.56
C THR A 270 -17.75 3.66 -14.15
N LYS A 271 -17.91 4.64 -13.26
CA LYS A 271 -17.66 4.45 -11.83
C LYS A 271 -18.71 3.51 -11.26
N VAL A 272 -18.25 2.51 -10.51
CA VAL A 272 -19.08 1.46 -9.91
C VAL A 272 -19.18 1.64 -8.40
N LEU A 273 -18.09 2.04 -7.74
CA LEU A 273 -18.05 2.36 -6.31
C LEU A 273 -17.11 3.53 -6.02
N GLY A 274 -17.34 4.20 -4.91
CA GLY A 274 -16.44 5.19 -4.29
C GLY A 274 -16.44 5.02 -2.77
N GLY A 275 -15.57 5.77 -2.08
CA GLY A 275 -15.44 5.71 -0.62
C GLY A 275 -14.66 4.49 -0.12
N LEU A 276 -13.83 3.89 -0.96
CA LEU A 276 -13.06 2.70 -0.62
C LEU A 276 -11.75 3.10 0.09
N THR A 277 -11.30 2.28 1.04
CA THR A 277 -10.02 2.47 1.73
C THR A 277 -8.89 1.89 0.87
N LEU A 278 -8.13 2.75 0.18
CA LEU A 278 -6.97 2.36 -0.63
C LEU A 278 -7.18 1.04 -1.41
N PRO A 279 -8.19 0.96 -2.32
CA PRO A 279 -8.52 -0.27 -3.03
C PRO A 279 -7.40 -0.73 -3.98
N ARG A 280 -6.87 -1.94 -3.75
CA ARG A 280 -5.75 -2.55 -4.49
C ARG A 280 -6.26 -3.68 -5.36
N SER A 281 -5.79 -4.91 -5.18
CA SER A 281 -6.01 -6.02 -6.10
C SER A 281 -7.45 -6.53 -6.10
N ILE A 282 -7.91 -6.92 -7.29
CA ILE A 282 -9.23 -7.47 -7.57
C ILE A 282 -9.09 -8.98 -7.85
N LYS A 283 -9.98 -9.79 -7.29
CA LYS A 283 -10.16 -11.19 -7.71
C LYS A 283 -11.63 -11.54 -7.82
N PHE A 284 -12.04 -12.12 -8.95
CA PHE A 284 -13.39 -12.65 -9.10
C PHE A 284 -13.47 -14.09 -8.59
N ASP A 285 -14.54 -14.40 -7.86
CA ASP A 285 -14.83 -15.75 -7.40
C ASP A 285 -15.56 -16.60 -8.45
N SER A 286 -15.82 -17.86 -8.12
CA SER A 286 -16.51 -18.80 -9.00
C SER A 286 -17.99 -18.46 -9.23
N ALA A 287 -18.63 -17.67 -8.37
CA ALA A 287 -19.99 -17.17 -8.51
C ALA A 287 -20.08 -15.84 -9.27
N GLY A 288 -18.94 -15.22 -9.60
CA GLY A 288 -18.86 -13.94 -10.31
C GLY A 288 -18.87 -12.71 -9.40
N ASN A 289 -18.73 -12.89 -8.08
CA ASN A 289 -18.58 -11.78 -7.15
C ASN A 289 -17.13 -11.29 -7.16
N MET A 290 -16.95 -10.02 -6.84
CA MET A 290 -15.65 -9.39 -6.72
C MET A 290 -15.16 -9.42 -5.27
N LEU A 291 -13.95 -9.94 -5.09
CA LEU A 291 -13.14 -9.78 -3.89
C LEU A 291 -12.15 -8.65 -4.12
N LEU A 292 -12.14 -7.68 -3.23
CA LEU A 292 -11.32 -6.48 -3.36
C LEU A 292 -10.48 -6.30 -2.10
N VAL A 293 -9.16 -6.22 -2.25
CA VAL A 293 -8.27 -5.81 -1.15
C VAL A 293 -8.38 -4.31 -0.95
N GLN A 294 -8.74 -3.90 0.26
CA GLN A 294 -8.68 -2.51 0.72
C GLN A 294 -7.52 -2.40 1.70
N SER A 295 -6.40 -1.81 1.26
CA SER A 295 -5.15 -1.78 2.02
C SER A 295 -5.34 -1.06 3.35
N GLY A 296 -4.97 -1.69 4.47
CA GLY A 296 -5.21 -1.13 5.80
C GLY A 296 -6.56 -1.51 6.41
N LYS A 297 -7.43 -2.21 5.67
CA LYS A 297 -8.78 -2.61 6.11
C LYS A 297 -8.99 -4.13 6.04
N GLY A 298 -8.67 -4.74 4.90
CA GLY A 298 -8.86 -6.17 4.67
C GLY A 298 -9.42 -6.47 3.29
N ILE A 299 -10.32 -7.45 3.19
CA ILE A 299 -10.94 -7.88 1.92
C ILE A 299 -12.43 -7.61 1.98
N THR A 300 -12.95 -6.88 0.99
CA THR A 300 -14.39 -6.66 0.79
C THR A 300 -14.92 -7.54 -0.34
N TYR A 301 -16.15 -7.99 -0.16
CA TYR A 301 -16.90 -8.82 -1.09
C TYR A 301 -18.02 -7.99 -1.71
N HIS A 302 -18.12 -8.00 -3.03
CA HIS A 302 -19.08 -7.22 -3.80
C HIS A 302 -19.81 -8.12 -4.80
N VAL A 303 -21.14 -8.16 -4.72
CA VAL A 303 -21.97 -8.87 -5.70
C VAL A 303 -22.06 -8.00 -6.95
N ILE A 304 -21.69 -8.57 -8.10
CA ILE A 304 -21.71 -7.89 -9.39
C ILE A 304 -22.96 -8.29 -10.17
N GLY A 305 -23.76 -7.29 -10.54
CA GLY A 305 -24.95 -7.46 -11.36
C GLY A 305 -24.62 -7.83 -12.81
N THR A 306 -25.63 -8.29 -13.53
CA THR A 306 -25.51 -8.61 -14.96
C THR A 306 -25.12 -7.39 -15.81
N ASP A 307 -25.49 -6.19 -15.36
CA ASP A 307 -25.11 -4.90 -15.96
C ASP A 307 -23.66 -4.48 -15.64
N GLY A 308 -23.00 -5.13 -14.69
CA GLY A 308 -21.62 -4.87 -14.29
C GLY A 308 -21.52 -3.90 -13.12
N CYS A 309 -22.63 -3.46 -12.56
CA CYS A 309 -22.69 -2.64 -11.37
C CYS A 309 -22.65 -3.48 -10.09
N VAL A 310 -22.19 -2.89 -8.99
CA VAL A 310 -22.23 -3.54 -7.67
C VAL A 310 -23.66 -3.44 -7.12
N THR A 311 -24.22 -4.57 -6.70
CA THR A 311 -25.57 -4.64 -6.12
C THR A 311 -25.56 -4.70 -4.59
N SER A 312 -24.50 -5.26 -3.99
CA SER A 312 -24.30 -5.26 -2.54
C SER A 312 -22.83 -5.42 -2.19
N SER A 313 -22.45 -4.98 -0.99
CA SER A 313 -21.08 -5.02 -0.48
C SER A 313 -21.05 -5.44 0.99
N LYS A 314 -20.02 -6.18 1.40
CA LYS A 314 -19.73 -6.44 2.82
C LYS A 314 -18.22 -6.63 3.04
N THR A 315 -17.76 -6.45 4.27
CA THR A 315 -16.42 -6.91 4.66
C THR A 315 -16.42 -8.43 4.73
N LEU A 316 -15.50 -9.08 4.02
CA LEU A 316 -15.30 -10.54 4.05
C LEU A 316 -14.23 -10.92 5.07
N VAL A 317 -13.09 -10.21 5.04
CA VAL A 317 -11.99 -10.38 6.00
C VAL A 317 -11.66 -9.00 6.58
N SER A 318 -11.71 -8.89 7.90
CA SER A 318 -11.23 -7.69 8.62
C SER A 318 -9.83 -7.97 9.15
N LEU A 319 -8.81 -7.50 8.43
CA LEU A 319 -7.41 -7.65 8.79
C LEU A 319 -6.63 -6.49 8.16
N ASN A 320 -6.32 -5.49 8.98
CA ASN A 320 -5.71 -4.25 8.53
C ASN A 320 -4.29 -4.45 7.95
N SER A 321 -3.57 -5.51 8.34
CA SER A 321 -2.24 -5.81 7.81
C SER A 321 -2.23 -6.17 6.32
N LEU A 322 -3.37 -6.56 5.74
CA LEU A 322 -3.48 -6.86 4.31
C LEU A 322 -3.34 -5.59 3.48
N ASN A 323 -2.52 -5.66 2.44
CA ASN A 323 -2.16 -4.46 1.67
C ASN A 323 -2.24 -4.59 0.14
N HIS A 324 -2.17 -5.78 -0.45
CA HIS A 324 -2.22 -5.91 -1.90
C HIS A 324 -2.56 -7.31 -2.39
N GLY A 325 -1.74 -8.32 -2.07
CA GLY A 325 -1.85 -9.64 -2.71
C GLY A 325 -3.13 -10.38 -2.34
N ILE A 326 -3.79 -10.95 -3.34
CA ILE A 326 -4.98 -11.79 -3.22
C ILE A 326 -4.96 -12.85 -4.32
N ALA A 327 -5.30 -14.08 -3.96
CA ALA A 327 -5.49 -15.15 -4.93
C ALA A 327 -6.58 -16.13 -4.45
N LEU A 328 -7.12 -16.91 -5.38
CA LEU A 328 -8.05 -18.00 -5.08
C LEU A 328 -7.45 -19.30 -5.60
N SER A 329 -7.63 -20.39 -4.86
CA SER A 329 -7.35 -21.73 -5.38
C SER A 329 -8.16 -21.99 -6.64
N ALA A 330 -7.68 -22.87 -7.52
CA ALA A 330 -8.34 -23.15 -8.80
C ALA A 330 -9.77 -23.70 -8.66
N ASP A 331 -10.07 -24.40 -7.56
CA ASP A 331 -11.43 -24.86 -7.23
C ASP A 331 -12.31 -23.78 -6.57
N GLY A 332 -11.75 -22.59 -6.30
CA GLY A 332 -12.42 -21.47 -5.66
C GLY A 332 -12.74 -21.66 -4.18
N LYS A 333 -12.18 -22.68 -3.51
CA LYS A 333 -12.51 -23.04 -2.12
C LYS A 333 -11.53 -22.51 -1.08
N THR A 334 -10.41 -21.92 -1.50
CA THR A 334 -9.42 -21.33 -0.60
C THR A 334 -9.07 -19.93 -1.07
N LEU A 335 -9.25 -18.96 -0.20
CA LEU A 335 -8.82 -17.57 -0.40
C LEU A 335 -7.44 -17.39 0.21
N TYR A 336 -6.53 -16.80 -0.54
CA TYR A 336 -5.20 -16.41 -0.10
C TYR A 336 -5.06 -14.89 -0.14
N ALA A 337 -4.39 -14.33 0.85
CA ALA A 337 -4.04 -12.91 0.85
C ALA A 337 -2.76 -12.68 1.65
N SER A 338 -2.08 -11.57 1.37
CA SER A 338 -0.79 -11.24 1.99
C SER A 338 -0.80 -9.89 2.71
N SER A 339 -0.09 -9.87 3.83
CA SER A 339 0.40 -8.64 4.44
C SER A 339 1.80 -8.32 3.91
N MET A 340 2.45 -7.31 4.49
CA MET A 340 3.87 -7.07 4.25
C MET A 340 4.73 -8.27 4.67
N THR A 341 4.38 -8.94 5.76
CA THR A 341 5.30 -9.84 6.48
C THR A 341 4.91 -11.31 6.35
N GLN A 342 3.65 -11.59 6.02
CA GLN A 342 3.05 -12.92 6.01
C GLN A 342 2.07 -13.11 4.85
N ALA A 343 1.81 -14.37 4.51
CA ALA A 343 0.67 -14.75 3.66
C ALA A 343 -0.22 -15.74 4.41
N PHE A 344 -1.52 -15.62 4.16
CA PHE A 344 -2.58 -16.32 4.85
C PHE A 344 -3.45 -17.09 3.87
N SER A 345 -4.19 -18.05 4.43
CA SER A 345 -5.26 -18.76 3.74
C SER A 345 -6.51 -18.83 4.59
N TRP A 346 -7.67 -18.90 3.94
CA TRP A 346 -8.97 -19.15 4.54
C TRP A 346 -9.74 -20.15 3.67
N PRO A 347 -10.42 -21.17 4.25
CA PRO A 347 -11.50 -21.83 3.56
C PRO A 347 -12.51 -20.78 3.09
N TYR A 348 -13.00 -20.88 1.86
CA TYR A 348 -13.84 -19.87 1.23
C TYR A 348 -15.06 -20.52 0.57
N ASP A 349 -16.22 -19.93 0.82
CA ASP A 349 -17.48 -20.30 0.19
C ASP A 349 -17.99 -19.11 -0.63
N ALA A 350 -17.92 -19.23 -1.96
CA ALA A 350 -18.35 -18.20 -2.90
C ALA A 350 -19.88 -18.02 -2.92
N ALA A 351 -20.66 -19.07 -2.64
CA ALA A 351 -22.12 -18.99 -2.65
C ALA A 351 -22.63 -18.27 -1.39
N ALA A 352 -22.03 -18.56 -0.24
CA ALA A 352 -22.35 -17.87 1.01
C ALA A 352 -21.64 -16.50 1.13
N GLY A 353 -20.55 -16.30 0.38
CA GLY A 353 -19.65 -15.16 0.52
C GLY A 353 -19.04 -15.12 1.93
N THR A 354 -18.51 -16.24 2.42
CA THR A 354 -17.96 -16.35 3.78
C THR A 354 -16.60 -17.02 3.78
N VAL A 355 -15.79 -16.72 4.78
CA VAL A 355 -14.49 -17.36 5.05
C VAL A 355 -14.53 -18.17 6.35
N GLY A 356 -13.77 -19.25 6.40
CA GLY A 356 -13.53 -20.05 7.60
C GLY A 356 -12.38 -19.51 8.46
N THR A 357 -11.77 -20.39 9.25
CA THR A 357 -10.64 -20.01 10.12
C THR A 357 -9.37 -19.72 9.31
N ARG A 358 -8.72 -18.60 9.63
CA ARG A 358 -7.44 -18.17 9.04
C ARG A 358 -6.31 -19.16 9.40
N ALA A 359 -5.44 -19.45 8.43
CA ALA A 359 -4.14 -20.10 8.67
C ALA A 359 -3.00 -19.28 8.04
N THR A 360 -1.84 -19.23 8.71
CA THR A 360 -0.60 -18.67 8.16
C THR A 360 0.07 -19.70 7.26
N ILE A 361 0.32 -19.34 6.00
CA ILE A 361 0.97 -20.22 5.02
C ILE A 361 2.40 -19.78 4.70
N MET A 362 2.78 -18.55 5.06
CA MET A 362 4.09 -18.00 4.81
C MET A 362 4.45 -16.90 5.80
N THR A 363 5.72 -16.84 6.18
CA THR A 363 6.30 -15.85 7.09
C THR A 363 7.67 -15.39 6.58
N GLY A 364 8.26 -14.39 7.25
CA GLY A 364 9.63 -13.95 6.96
C GLY A 364 9.75 -13.07 5.73
N MET A 365 8.68 -12.35 5.37
CA MET A 365 8.68 -11.38 4.26
C MET A 365 8.90 -9.93 4.71
N VAL A 366 9.46 -9.72 5.91
CA VAL A 366 9.75 -8.37 6.41
C VAL A 366 10.79 -7.72 5.49
N ASN A 367 10.43 -6.56 4.96
CA ASN A 367 11.29 -5.83 4.03
C ASN A 367 11.99 -4.65 4.72
N GLY A 368 11.35 -3.96 5.66
CA GLY A 368 11.94 -2.84 6.41
C GLY A 368 12.10 -1.55 5.59
N GLY A 369 11.77 -1.57 4.29
CA GLY A 369 11.82 -0.44 3.37
C GLY A 369 10.48 -0.10 2.72
N SER A 370 10.54 0.59 1.57
CA SER A 370 9.36 1.15 0.90
C SER A 370 8.56 0.16 0.05
N HIS A 371 9.09 -1.02 -0.29
CA HIS A 371 8.36 -2.02 -1.10
C HIS A 371 7.63 -3.05 -0.22
N GLN A 372 6.36 -2.75 0.05
CA GLN A 372 5.58 -3.40 1.10
C GLN A 372 4.64 -4.49 0.60
N THR A 373 4.35 -4.51 -0.70
CA THR A 373 3.37 -5.42 -1.29
C THR A 373 3.94 -6.80 -1.55
N ARG A 374 3.12 -7.84 -1.40
CA ARG A 374 3.47 -9.22 -1.74
C ARG A 374 2.43 -9.79 -2.71
N THR A 375 2.60 -9.54 -4.00
CA THR A 375 1.64 -9.99 -5.01
C THR A 375 1.58 -11.52 -5.02
N LEU A 376 0.37 -12.06 -5.10
CA LEU A 376 0.08 -13.49 -5.10
C LEU A 376 -0.57 -13.87 -6.43
N GLU A 377 -0.03 -14.89 -7.09
CA GLU A 377 -0.64 -15.48 -8.28
C GLU A 377 -0.65 -17.01 -8.16
N ILE A 378 -1.75 -17.64 -8.55
CA ILE A 378 -1.84 -19.11 -8.63
C ILE A 378 -1.61 -19.50 -10.08
N SER A 379 -0.72 -20.47 -10.32
CA SER A 379 -0.49 -20.98 -11.67
C SER A 379 -1.80 -21.58 -12.23
N PRO A 380 -2.27 -21.16 -13.42
CA PRO A 380 -3.51 -21.67 -13.98
C PRO A 380 -3.44 -23.16 -14.36
N THR A 381 -2.24 -23.67 -14.69
CA THR A 381 -2.00 -25.07 -15.10
C THR A 381 -1.49 -25.96 -13.98
N ASN A 382 -0.82 -25.40 -12.99
CA ASN A 382 -0.29 -26.12 -11.84
C ASN A 382 -0.89 -25.51 -10.56
N PRO A 383 -2.16 -25.79 -10.25
CA PRO A 383 -2.95 -25.02 -9.29
C PRO A 383 -2.48 -25.13 -7.83
N ASN A 384 -1.54 -26.04 -7.54
CA ASN A 384 -0.83 -26.10 -6.27
C ASN A 384 0.31 -25.09 -6.16
N LEU A 385 0.77 -24.47 -7.25
CA LEU A 385 1.89 -23.53 -7.24
C LEU A 385 1.41 -22.10 -6.99
N LEU A 386 1.84 -21.54 -5.86
CA LEU A 386 1.70 -20.14 -5.49
C LEU A 386 2.96 -19.37 -5.87
N VAL A 387 2.81 -18.39 -6.74
CA VAL A 387 3.83 -17.40 -7.08
C VAL A 387 3.69 -16.20 -6.15
N VAL A 388 4.80 -15.77 -5.57
CA VAL A 388 4.85 -14.64 -4.63
C VAL A 388 5.97 -13.68 -5.06
N SER A 389 5.61 -12.42 -5.26
CA SER A 389 6.57 -11.34 -5.52
C SER A 389 7.02 -10.67 -4.23
N HIS A 390 8.30 -10.31 -4.15
CA HIS A 390 8.86 -9.55 -3.03
C HIS A 390 9.87 -8.51 -3.52
N GLY A 391 9.53 -7.22 -3.38
CA GLY A 391 10.41 -6.11 -3.77
C GLY A 391 11.65 -5.92 -2.90
N SER A 392 12.50 -4.97 -3.28
CA SER A 392 13.73 -4.57 -2.58
C SER A 392 13.46 -3.77 -1.30
N ASN A 393 14.42 -3.68 -0.38
CA ASN A 393 14.27 -2.88 0.85
C ASN A 393 14.78 -1.43 0.78
N ALA A 394 15.33 -1.03 -0.35
CA ALA A 394 15.82 0.31 -0.61
C ALA A 394 15.68 0.60 -2.09
N ASN A 395 15.93 1.87 -2.46
CA ASN A 395 16.01 2.23 -3.87
C ASN A 395 17.07 1.38 -4.59
N ILE A 396 18.26 1.27 -3.99
CA ILE A 396 19.35 0.38 -4.39
C ILE A 396 19.69 -0.55 -3.20
N ASP A 397 19.22 -1.78 -3.26
CA ASP A 397 19.38 -2.83 -2.25
C ASP A 397 20.49 -3.78 -2.72
N THR A 398 21.73 -3.44 -2.38
CA THR A 398 22.91 -4.22 -2.80
C THR A 398 22.87 -5.67 -2.29
N GLY A 399 22.23 -5.92 -1.14
CA GLY A 399 22.06 -7.27 -0.59
C GLY A 399 21.18 -8.18 -1.44
N SER A 400 20.27 -7.62 -2.24
CA SER A 400 19.41 -8.38 -3.16
C SER A 400 20.15 -8.96 -4.38
N ALA A 401 21.41 -8.60 -4.59
CA ALA A 401 22.25 -9.24 -5.61
C ALA A 401 22.46 -10.75 -5.31
N ASP A 402 22.36 -11.16 -4.04
CA ASP A 402 22.25 -12.57 -3.66
C ASP A 402 20.78 -12.98 -3.54
N PRO A 403 20.28 -13.92 -4.38
CA PRO A 403 18.89 -14.38 -4.30
C PRO A 403 18.53 -15.02 -2.94
N LYS A 404 19.50 -15.51 -2.15
CA LYS A 404 19.26 -16.04 -0.79
C LYS A 404 18.72 -14.99 0.17
N THR A 405 18.95 -13.72 -0.11
CA THR A 405 18.42 -12.59 0.65
C THR A 405 16.88 -12.54 0.60
N GLY A 406 16.25 -13.12 -0.44
CA GLY A 406 14.80 -13.17 -0.54
C GLY A 406 14.15 -11.80 -0.80
N ARG A 407 14.84 -10.89 -1.50
CA ARG A 407 14.32 -9.56 -1.89
C ARG A 407 14.63 -9.27 -3.35
N ALA A 408 13.82 -8.40 -3.97
CA ALA A 408 13.86 -8.12 -5.41
C ALA A 408 13.80 -9.42 -6.25
N ILE A 409 12.87 -10.30 -5.87
CA ILE A 409 12.79 -11.68 -6.33
C ILE A 409 11.36 -12.17 -6.35
N ILE A 410 11.03 -13.03 -7.30
CA ILE A 410 9.76 -13.76 -7.37
C ILE A 410 10.04 -15.23 -7.08
N LYS A 411 9.28 -15.82 -6.16
CA LYS A 411 9.43 -17.22 -5.74
C LYS A 411 8.13 -18.00 -5.90
N VAL A 412 8.27 -19.31 -6.04
CA VAL A 412 7.18 -20.27 -6.24
C VAL A 412 7.18 -21.29 -5.10
N PHE A 413 6.00 -21.58 -4.58
CA PHE A 413 5.78 -22.46 -3.42
C PHE A 413 4.68 -23.47 -3.72
N ASP A 414 4.86 -24.70 -3.24
CA ASP A 414 3.89 -25.79 -3.43
C ASP A 414 2.88 -25.82 -2.28
N LEU A 415 1.67 -25.33 -2.51
CA LEU A 415 0.60 -25.26 -1.52
C LEU A 415 0.16 -26.63 -0.98
N SER A 416 0.49 -27.74 -1.66
CA SER A 416 0.21 -29.08 -1.11
C SER A 416 1.24 -29.53 -0.07
N LYS A 417 2.30 -28.75 0.17
CA LYS A 417 3.43 -29.10 1.04
C LYS A 417 3.73 -28.03 2.11
N ILE A 418 2.73 -27.21 2.44
CA ILE A 418 2.89 -26.14 3.44
C ILE A 418 3.34 -26.76 4.78
N PRO A 419 4.51 -26.38 5.32
CA PRO A 419 4.98 -26.89 6.60
C PRO A 419 4.15 -26.31 7.75
N SER A 420 4.25 -26.95 8.93
CA SER A 420 3.65 -26.38 10.15
C SER A 420 4.23 -24.99 10.42
N GLY A 421 3.35 -23.99 10.60
CA GLY A 421 3.74 -22.58 10.75
C GLY A 421 4.00 -21.83 9.44
N GLY A 422 3.82 -22.48 8.29
CA GLY A 422 3.98 -21.88 6.97
C GLY A 422 5.43 -21.79 6.49
N TYR A 423 5.60 -21.56 5.18
CA TYR A 423 6.89 -21.40 4.54
C TYR A 423 7.68 -20.20 5.11
N LYS A 424 9.00 -20.32 5.13
CA LYS A 424 9.93 -19.19 5.32
C LYS A 424 10.31 -18.66 3.93
N TYR A 425 9.84 -17.47 3.59
CA TYR A 425 9.95 -16.94 2.22
C TYR A 425 11.38 -16.99 1.66
N ALA A 426 12.37 -16.54 2.43
CA ALA A 426 13.75 -16.46 1.96
C ALA A 426 14.37 -17.84 1.70
N SER A 427 14.14 -18.83 2.58
CA SER A 427 14.81 -20.14 2.51
C SER A 427 14.05 -21.21 1.73
N ASP A 428 12.72 -21.11 1.63
CA ASP A 428 11.88 -22.18 1.08
C ASP A 428 11.40 -21.83 -0.35
N GLY A 429 10.80 -22.79 -1.06
CA GLY A 429 10.36 -22.60 -2.45
C GLY A 429 11.53 -22.45 -3.43
N TYR A 430 11.22 -22.17 -4.69
CA TYR A 430 12.22 -21.94 -5.75
C TYR A 430 11.98 -20.63 -6.48
N THR A 431 12.96 -20.16 -7.24
CA THR A 431 12.94 -18.85 -7.90
C THR A 431 12.19 -18.92 -9.24
N ALA A 432 11.39 -17.89 -9.54
CA ALA A 432 10.82 -17.62 -10.88
C ALA A 432 11.54 -16.48 -11.62
N GLY A 433 12.43 -15.78 -10.92
CA GLY A 433 13.31 -14.72 -11.42
C GLY A 433 13.82 -13.89 -10.25
N TYR A 434 15.04 -13.36 -10.34
CA TYR A 434 15.59 -12.46 -9.31
C TYR A 434 16.30 -11.27 -9.93
N GLY A 435 16.57 -10.24 -9.12
CA GLY A 435 17.05 -8.96 -9.63
C GLY A 435 15.95 -8.17 -10.31
N GLN A 436 14.74 -8.23 -9.73
CA GLN A 436 13.58 -7.47 -10.14
C GLN A 436 13.20 -6.51 -9.01
N ARG A 437 13.51 -5.20 -9.14
CA ARG A 437 13.50 -4.22 -8.03
C ARG A 437 12.20 -4.26 -7.23
N ASN A 438 11.08 -4.12 -7.93
CA ASN A 438 9.75 -4.22 -7.35
C ASN A 438 8.73 -4.56 -8.45
N GLU A 439 8.57 -5.85 -8.70
CA GLU A 439 7.65 -6.40 -9.70
C GLU A 439 6.28 -6.64 -9.07
N VAL A 440 5.48 -5.58 -8.96
CA VAL A 440 4.19 -5.63 -8.27
C VAL A 440 3.12 -6.28 -9.15
N GLY A 441 3.04 -5.91 -10.42
CA GLY A 441 2.08 -6.51 -11.34
C GLY A 441 2.60 -7.82 -11.89
N MET A 442 1.83 -8.89 -11.75
CA MET A 442 2.07 -10.19 -12.36
C MET A 442 0.80 -10.68 -13.04
N CYS A 443 0.95 -11.37 -14.17
CA CYS A 443 -0.17 -11.91 -14.93
C CYS A 443 0.23 -13.10 -15.80
N TRP A 444 -0.79 -13.86 -16.21
CA TRP A 444 -0.65 -15.04 -17.05
C TRP A 444 -1.15 -14.75 -18.46
N ASP A 445 -0.37 -15.16 -19.46
CA ASP A 445 -0.89 -15.27 -20.82
C ASP A 445 -1.71 -16.57 -20.99
N LYS A 446 -2.31 -16.73 -22.17
CA LYS A 446 -3.14 -17.90 -22.54
C LYS A 446 -2.35 -19.21 -22.59
N ASP A 447 -1.03 -19.15 -22.74
CA ASP A 447 -0.13 -20.31 -22.69
C ASP A 447 0.30 -20.64 -21.26
N ASN A 448 -0.16 -19.86 -20.26
CA ASN A 448 0.14 -20.00 -18.85
C ASN A 448 1.60 -19.69 -18.53
N MET A 449 2.20 -18.78 -19.29
CA MET A 449 3.51 -18.20 -18.97
C MET A 449 3.34 -16.99 -18.07
N LEU A 450 4.23 -16.86 -17.09
CA LEU A 450 4.24 -15.73 -16.16
C LEU A 450 4.92 -14.51 -16.80
N TRP A 451 4.22 -13.39 -16.70
CA TRP A 451 4.69 -12.05 -17.06
C TRP A 451 4.60 -11.13 -15.86
N GLY A 452 5.38 -10.06 -15.87
CA GLY A 452 5.29 -9.05 -14.83
C GLY A 452 5.79 -7.69 -15.28
N VAL A 453 5.45 -6.68 -14.47
CA VAL A 453 5.77 -5.28 -14.72
C VAL A 453 6.53 -4.68 -13.54
N GLU A 454 7.69 -4.11 -13.81
CA GLU A 454 8.64 -3.64 -12.80
C GLU A 454 8.56 -2.12 -12.58
N ASN A 455 8.65 -1.71 -11.31
CA ASN A 455 9.00 -0.35 -10.90
C ASN A 455 10.52 -0.25 -10.70
N SER A 456 11.19 0.53 -11.56
CA SER A 456 12.64 0.64 -11.65
C SER A 456 13.21 1.70 -10.68
N GLY A 457 14.49 2.04 -10.83
CA GLY A 457 15.24 2.87 -9.87
C GLY A 457 14.87 4.35 -9.86
N ASP A 458 14.95 4.95 -8.67
CA ASP A 458 14.73 6.39 -8.41
C ASP A 458 16.06 7.17 -8.36
N ASP A 459 16.03 8.50 -8.51
CA ASP A 459 17.15 9.44 -8.29
C ASP A 459 18.43 9.09 -9.06
N PHE A 460 18.23 8.59 -10.27
CA PHE A 460 19.26 7.93 -11.03
C PHE A 460 20.30 8.90 -11.60
N LYS A 461 21.59 8.52 -11.45
CA LYS A 461 22.72 9.27 -12.01
C LYS A 461 23.64 8.36 -12.81
N ARG A 462 24.13 8.85 -13.95
CA ARG A 462 25.21 8.24 -14.73
C ARG A 462 26.50 9.03 -14.52
N ASN A 463 27.52 8.42 -13.90
CA ASN A 463 28.80 9.07 -13.59
C ASN A 463 28.62 10.44 -12.92
N GLY A 464 27.68 10.53 -11.97
CA GLY A 464 27.34 11.76 -11.26
C GLY A 464 26.41 12.73 -12.01
N LYS A 465 26.22 12.57 -13.32
CA LYS A 465 25.22 13.33 -14.10
C LYS A 465 23.82 12.79 -13.81
N ASP A 466 22.91 13.69 -13.46
CA ASP A 466 21.50 13.37 -13.30
C ASP A 466 20.87 12.96 -14.64
N VAL A 467 20.24 11.78 -14.67
CA VAL A 467 19.49 11.26 -15.81
C VAL A 467 18.08 10.82 -15.39
N HIS A 468 17.67 11.07 -14.14
CA HIS A 468 16.48 10.46 -13.56
C HIS A 468 15.20 10.87 -14.31
N GLN A 469 15.11 12.10 -14.83
CA GLN A 469 13.86 12.59 -15.42
C GLN A 469 13.29 11.70 -16.53
N ASN A 470 14.15 11.02 -17.28
CA ASN A 470 13.72 10.11 -18.36
C ASN A 470 14.47 8.77 -18.35
N ASN A 471 15.08 8.38 -17.24
CA ASN A 471 15.71 7.07 -17.05
C ASN A 471 15.69 6.66 -15.57
N PRO A 472 15.77 5.36 -15.25
CA PRO A 472 15.66 4.23 -16.17
C PRO A 472 14.21 4.01 -16.64
N GLY A 473 14.05 3.23 -17.70
CA GLY A 473 12.73 2.74 -18.12
C GLY A 473 12.14 1.78 -17.10
N GLU A 474 10.83 1.88 -16.91
CA GLU A 474 10.02 0.80 -16.33
C GLU A 474 10.06 -0.40 -17.30
N LYS A 475 9.64 -1.61 -16.89
CA LYS A 475 9.88 -2.82 -17.71
C LYS A 475 8.72 -3.80 -17.69
N ILE A 476 8.58 -4.56 -18.79
CA ILE A 476 7.83 -5.83 -18.85
C ILE A 476 8.84 -6.98 -18.87
N HIS A 477 8.74 -7.92 -17.93
CA HIS A 477 9.54 -9.13 -17.89
C HIS A 477 8.74 -10.38 -18.28
N TYR A 478 9.41 -11.31 -18.93
CA TYR A 478 8.92 -12.66 -19.22
C TYR A 478 9.63 -13.66 -18.30
N MET A 479 8.90 -14.28 -17.37
CA MET A 479 9.44 -15.27 -16.45
C MET A 479 9.18 -16.71 -16.90
N GLY A 480 8.16 -16.91 -17.74
CA GLY A 480 7.88 -18.17 -18.40
C GLY A 480 7.14 -19.19 -17.53
N ASP A 481 7.40 -20.47 -17.79
CA ASP A 481 6.76 -21.62 -17.15
C ASP A 481 7.25 -21.78 -15.70
N VAL A 482 6.38 -21.43 -14.75
CA VAL A 482 6.70 -21.51 -13.32
C VAL A 482 6.71 -22.93 -12.75
N SER A 483 6.34 -23.97 -13.52
CA SER A 483 6.48 -25.35 -13.07
C SER A 483 7.95 -25.78 -12.93
N LYS A 484 8.87 -24.94 -13.43
CA LYS A 484 10.32 -25.14 -13.40
C LYS A 484 10.99 -23.96 -12.71
N PRO A 485 12.09 -24.18 -11.96
CA PRO A 485 12.90 -23.10 -11.45
C PRO A 485 13.47 -22.22 -12.57
N ASN A 486 13.33 -20.90 -12.42
CA ASN A 486 14.00 -19.90 -13.23
C ASN A 486 14.94 -19.11 -12.32
N ASN A 487 16.25 -19.39 -12.43
CA ASN A 487 17.30 -18.72 -11.67
C ASN A 487 17.95 -17.58 -12.45
N ASN A 488 17.27 -17.04 -13.47
CA ASN A 488 17.80 -15.94 -14.26
C ASN A 488 17.81 -14.64 -13.45
N TRP A 489 18.85 -13.84 -13.69
CA TRP A 489 19.00 -12.50 -13.14
C TRP A 489 18.45 -11.46 -14.11
N TYR A 490 17.59 -10.55 -13.64
CA TYR A 490 16.95 -9.49 -14.43
C TYR A 490 17.60 -8.11 -14.24
N GLY A 491 18.77 -8.07 -13.58
CA GLY A 491 19.70 -6.94 -13.61
C GLY A 491 19.78 -6.10 -12.34
N TYR A 492 18.70 -5.94 -11.57
CA TYR A 492 18.77 -5.19 -10.31
C TYR A 492 19.66 -5.94 -9.28
N PRO A 493 20.46 -5.26 -8.43
CA PRO A 493 20.53 -3.82 -8.17
C PRO A 493 21.55 -3.04 -9.02
N THR A 494 22.08 -3.63 -10.10
CA THR A 494 23.23 -3.05 -10.83
C THR A 494 22.87 -2.55 -12.22
N CYS A 495 22.07 -3.30 -12.97
CA CYS A 495 21.76 -3.09 -14.37
C CYS A 495 20.34 -2.52 -14.53
N PHE A 496 20.25 -1.40 -15.23
CA PHE A 496 19.01 -0.68 -15.49
C PHE A 496 18.85 -0.41 -16.98
N THR A 497 17.63 -0.19 -17.44
CA THR A 497 17.34 -0.15 -18.87
C THR A 497 17.18 1.29 -19.36
N VAL A 498 17.84 1.62 -20.46
CA VAL A 498 17.79 2.95 -21.08
C VAL A 498 16.41 3.17 -21.70
N TRP A 499 15.82 4.34 -21.40
CA TRP A 499 14.63 4.86 -22.06
C TRP A 499 14.92 6.09 -22.92
N GLN A 500 15.74 7.02 -22.43
CA GLN A 500 16.15 8.23 -23.17
C GLN A 500 17.66 8.22 -23.42
N PRO A 501 18.13 7.69 -24.57
CA PRO A 501 19.56 7.57 -24.84
C PRO A 501 20.32 8.90 -24.89
N SER A 502 19.66 9.99 -25.29
CA SER A 502 20.30 11.32 -25.38
C SER A 502 20.73 11.89 -24.02
N ASP A 503 20.27 11.32 -22.92
CA ASP A 503 20.67 11.75 -21.57
C ASP A 503 22.11 11.30 -21.23
N PHE A 504 22.64 10.33 -21.98
CA PHE A 504 23.98 9.76 -21.80
C PHE A 504 24.99 10.42 -22.75
N THR A 505 26.14 10.81 -22.22
CA THR A 505 27.21 11.50 -22.99
C THR A 505 28.48 10.67 -23.13
N ASP A 506 28.63 9.63 -22.32
CA ASP A 506 29.83 8.80 -22.24
C ASP A 506 29.77 7.56 -23.14
N LYS A 507 28.58 7.13 -23.56
CA LYS A 507 28.36 6.02 -24.49
C LYS A 507 27.08 6.29 -25.31
N GLN A 508 27.09 5.87 -26.57
CA GLN A 508 25.90 5.91 -27.42
C GLN A 508 25.03 4.68 -27.13
N PHE A 509 23.88 4.91 -26.51
CA PHE A 509 22.91 3.87 -26.20
C PHE A 509 21.73 3.88 -27.18
N LYS A 510 20.93 2.81 -27.14
CA LYS A 510 19.59 2.71 -27.70
C LYS A 510 18.59 2.47 -26.58
N VAL A 511 17.32 2.74 -26.86
CA VAL A 511 16.21 2.35 -25.98
C VAL A 511 16.28 0.83 -25.76
N GLY A 512 16.18 0.39 -24.52
CA GLY A 512 16.29 -1.03 -24.17
C GLY A 512 17.70 -1.51 -23.85
N ASP A 513 18.75 -0.73 -24.13
CA ASP A 513 20.11 -1.11 -23.73
C ASP A 513 20.26 -1.11 -22.20
N TRP A 514 21.21 -1.87 -21.71
CA TRP A 514 21.59 -1.86 -20.30
C TRP A 514 22.58 -0.74 -19.99
N PHE A 515 22.42 -0.12 -18.83
CA PHE A 515 23.40 0.76 -18.25
C PHE A 515 23.52 0.55 -16.74
N VAL A 516 24.70 0.89 -16.19
CA VAL A 516 24.94 0.99 -14.73
C VAL A 516 25.08 2.45 -14.31
N GLN A 517 24.90 2.77 -13.03
CA GLN A 517 25.10 4.15 -12.52
C GLN A 517 26.54 4.65 -12.72
N GLN A 518 27.51 3.80 -12.40
CA GLN A 518 28.93 4.15 -12.44
C GLN A 518 29.75 2.94 -12.88
N PRO A 519 30.12 2.84 -14.17
CA PRO A 519 30.95 1.75 -14.67
C PRO A 519 32.27 1.69 -13.91
N SER A 520 32.53 0.57 -13.24
CA SER A 520 33.78 0.38 -12.49
C SER A 520 34.05 -1.11 -12.26
N GLY A 521 35.31 -1.52 -12.43
CA GLY A 521 35.71 -2.93 -12.28
C GLY A 521 34.86 -3.86 -13.15
N SER A 522 34.20 -4.84 -12.52
CA SER A 522 33.31 -5.79 -13.21
C SER A 522 31.87 -5.29 -13.42
N ASN A 523 31.49 -4.15 -12.83
CA ASN A 523 30.15 -3.58 -12.96
C ASN A 523 30.14 -2.64 -14.16
N THR A 524 29.93 -3.20 -15.35
CA THR A 524 29.92 -2.47 -16.62
C THR A 524 28.64 -2.71 -17.40
N ASP A 525 28.33 -1.82 -18.34
CA ASP A 525 27.17 -1.96 -19.24
C ASP A 525 27.26 -3.26 -20.06
N ASP A 526 28.47 -3.66 -20.44
CA ASP A 526 28.72 -4.89 -21.21
C ASP A 526 28.51 -6.15 -20.33
N MET A 527 28.87 -6.09 -19.05
CA MET A 527 28.55 -7.16 -18.10
C MET A 527 27.04 -7.36 -17.99
N CYS A 528 26.29 -6.27 -17.89
CA CYS A 528 24.83 -6.33 -17.88
C CYS A 528 24.29 -6.98 -19.16
N SER A 529 24.80 -6.58 -20.31
CA SER A 529 24.39 -7.14 -21.61
C SER A 529 24.70 -8.64 -21.76
N GLN A 530 25.73 -9.13 -21.07
CA GLN A 530 26.13 -10.55 -21.11
C GLN A 530 25.38 -11.42 -20.10
N LYS A 531 24.93 -10.86 -18.97
CA LYS A 531 24.44 -11.63 -17.82
C LYS A 531 22.99 -11.37 -17.45
N ALA A 532 22.49 -10.14 -17.63
CA ALA A 532 21.13 -9.79 -17.27
C ALA A 532 20.15 -10.24 -18.36
N THR A 533 18.99 -10.72 -17.93
CA THR A 533 17.88 -11.10 -18.80
C THR A 533 17.18 -9.84 -19.25
N ALA A 534 17.21 -9.59 -20.56
CA ALA A 534 16.58 -8.40 -21.15
C ALA A 534 15.06 -8.38 -20.90
N PRO A 535 14.47 -7.20 -20.65
CA PRO A 535 13.02 -7.08 -20.63
C PRO A 535 12.44 -7.28 -22.03
N ALA A 536 11.16 -7.67 -22.09
CA ALA A 536 10.44 -7.81 -23.34
C ALA A 536 10.09 -6.47 -23.97
N LEU A 537 9.82 -5.46 -23.14
CA LEU A 537 9.55 -4.08 -23.53
C LEU A 537 9.93 -3.13 -22.38
N THR A 538 10.39 -1.93 -22.72
CA THR A 538 10.53 -0.83 -21.78
C THR A 538 9.27 0.03 -21.75
N LEU A 539 9.00 0.61 -20.60
CA LEU A 539 7.84 1.43 -20.31
C LEU A 539 8.30 2.79 -19.80
N MET A 540 7.43 3.80 -19.92
CA MET A 540 7.75 5.19 -19.59
C MET A 540 8.27 5.32 -18.14
N PRO A 541 9.49 5.86 -17.92
CA PRO A 541 10.10 6.05 -16.61
C PRO A 541 9.16 6.65 -15.57
N HIS A 542 9.25 6.16 -14.34
CA HIS A 542 8.48 6.62 -13.17
C HIS A 542 6.97 6.44 -13.26
N SER A 543 6.43 5.82 -14.31
CA SER A 543 4.98 5.66 -14.45
C SER A 543 4.40 4.67 -13.43
N ALA A 544 5.27 3.92 -12.72
CA ALA A 544 4.95 3.04 -11.62
C ALA A 544 3.91 1.98 -11.97
N PRO A 545 4.23 1.00 -12.84
CA PRO A 545 3.30 -0.05 -13.20
C PRO A 545 3.07 -1.01 -12.03
N ILE A 546 1.82 -1.23 -11.61
CA ILE A 546 1.54 -2.00 -10.37
C ILE A 546 0.54 -3.15 -10.51
N ASP A 547 -0.10 -3.30 -11.66
CA ASP A 547 -0.85 -4.49 -12.02
C ASP A 547 -0.82 -4.68 -13.54
N CYS A 548 -0.99 -5.93 -13.97
CA CYS A 548 -1.19 -6.28 -15.36
C CYS A 548 -2.25 -7.36 -15.51
N LYS A 549 -2.99 -7.36 -16.62
CA LYS A 549 -3.88 -8.48 -17.00
C LYS A 549 -3.92 -8.59 -18.53
N PHE A 550 -3.91 -9.82 -19.03
CA PHE A 550 -4.20 -10.08 -20.44
C PHE A 550 -5.71 -10.13 -20.69
N ASP A 551 -6.13 -9.73 -21.89
CA ASP A 551 -7.44 -10.13 -22.41
C ASP A 551 -7.51 -11.64 -22.66
N ALA A 552 -8.72 -12.15 -22.93
CA ALA A 552 -8.99 -13.59 -23.04
C ALA A 552 -8.16 -14.31 -24.13
N ASP A 553 -7.69 -13.57 -25.13
CA ASP A 553 -6.88 -14.10 -26.24
C ASP A 553 -5.39 -13.77 -26.10
N SER A 554 -5.01 -13.04 -25.05
CA SER A 554 -3.67 -12.49 -24.85
C SER A 554 -3.17 -11.69 -26.05
N ALA A 555 -4.11 -11.05 -26.76
CA ALA A 555 -3.82 -10.10 -27.83
C ALA A 555 -3.39 -8.75 -27.25
N ASN A 556 -3.81 -8.45 -26.01
CA ASN A 556 -3.45 -7.23 -25.32
C ASN A 556 -3.15 -7.50 -23.84
N MET A 557 -2.07 -6.90 -23.35
CA MET A 557 -1.81 -6.73 -21.92
C MET A 557 -2.27 -5.33 -21.50
N TYR A 558 -3.13 -5.24 -20.50
CA TYR A 558 -3.49 -3.99 -19.83
C TYR A 558 -2.59 -3.80 -18.62
N VAL A 559 -2.07 -2.58 -18.43
CA VAL A 559 -1.14 -2.23 -17.35
C VAL A 559 -1.59 -0.94 -16.68
N THR A 560 -1.65 -0.93 -15.36
CA THR A 560 -1.96 0.28 -14.58
C THR A 560 -0.70 1.05 -14.27
N TYR A 561 -0.57 2.25 -14.82
CA TYR A 561 0.44 3.22 -14.42
C TYR A 561 -0.09 4.03 -13.24
N HIS A 562 0.43 3.73 -12.05
CA HIS A 562 0.00 4.34 -10.81
C HIS A 562 0.36 5.82 -10.72
N GLY A 563 1.40 6.26 -11.42
CA GLY A 563 1.82 7.65 -11.51
C GLY A 563 3.12 7.97 -10.78
N SER A 564 3.88 8.90 -11.34
CA SER A 564 5.20 9.28 -10.87
C SER A 564 5.17 10.20 -9.67
N TRP A 565 6.12 10.01 -8.77
CA TRP A 565 6.51 10.99 -7.76
C TRP A 565 7.89 11.58 -8.02
N ASN A 566 8.79 10.79 -8.63
CA ASN A 566 10.18 11.17 -8.87
C ASN A 566 10.43 11.66 -10.30
N ARG A 567 9.56 12.54 -10.81
CA ARG A 567 9.69 13.13 -12.13
C ARG A 567 8.99 14.47 -12.20
N GLN A 568 9.60 15.44 -12.88
CA GLN A 568 9.00 16.75 -13.15
C GLN A 568 9.11 17.14 -14.63
N PRO A 569 7.97 17.35 -15.35
CA PRO A 569 6.60 17.16 -14.88
C PRO A 569 6.26 15.68 -14.60
N THR A 570 5.16 15.43 -13.91
CA THR A 570 4.68 14.08 -13.61
C THR A 570 4.21 13.32 -14.87
N THR A 571 4.18 11.98 -14.79
CA THR A 571 3.72 11.03 -15.82
C THR A 571 2.99 9.84 -15.18
N GLY A 572 2.39 8.96 -16.00
CA GLY A 572 1.59 7.83 -15.53
C GLY A 572 0.12 8.21 -15.30
N PHE A 573 -0.46 7.85 -14.16
CA PHE A 573 -1.86 8.18 -13.78
C PHE A 573 -2.88 7.73 -14.83
N LYS A 574 -2.71 6.50 -15.34
CA LYS A 574 -3.48 5.99 -16.48
C LYS A 574 -3.47 4.46 -16.58
N LEU A 575 -4.47 3.93 -17.26
CA LEU A 575 -4.49 2.58 -17.80
C LEU A 575 -3.90 2.62 -19.21
N VAL A 576 -2.91 1.77 -19.48
CA VAL A 576 -2.34 1.58 -20.82
C VAL A 576 -2.59 0.16 -21.33
N GLN A 577 -2.48 -0.01 -22.63
CA GLN A 577 -2.55 -1.27 -23.34
C GLN A 577 -1.25 -1.50 -24.11
N VAL A 578 -0.69 -2.70 -24.04
CA VAL A 578 0.42 -3.17 -24.87
C VAL A 578 -0.11 -4.29 -25.76
N ALA A 579 0.08 -4.17 -27.07
CA ALA A 579 -0.33 -5.19 -28.02
C ALA A 579 0.64 -6.38 -28.01
N PHE A 580 0.09 -7.59 -28.04
CA PHE A 580 0.83 -8.85 -28.03
C PHE A 580 0.45 -9.71 -29.24
N GLY A 581 1.41 -10.52 -29.67
CA GLY A 581 1.23 -11.55 -30.70
C GLY A 581 2.17 -12.73 -30.46
N LYS A 582 2.08 -13.76 -31.30
CA LYS A 582 3.01 -14.87 -31.24
C LYS A 582 4.31 -14.51 -31.97
N ASN A 583 5.45 -14.68 -31.31
CA ASN A 583 6.76 -14.57 -31.95
C ASN A 583 7.08 -15.82 -32.79
N SER A 584 8.27 -15.87 -33.41
CA SER A 584 8.70 -17.00 -34.25
C SER A 584 8.73 -18.35 -33.54
N ASN A 585 8.82 -18.36 -32.22
CA ASN A 585 8.87 -19.57 -31.39
C ASN A 585 7.48 -19.95 -30.84
N GLY A 586 6.42 -19.24 -31.24
CA GLY A 586 5.06 -19.50 -30.76
C GLY A 586 4.80 -19.02 -29.33
N THR A 587 5.69 -18.23 -28.73
CA THR A 587 5.46 -17.58 -27.42
C THR A 587 4.76 -16.25 -27.63
N TYR A 588 3.85 -15.87 -26.72
CA TYR A 588 3.32 -14.50 -26.72
C TYR A 588 4.46 -13.51 -26.49
N TRP A 589 4.42 -12.37 -27.16
CA TRP A 589 5.44 -11.32 -27.04
C TRP A 589 4.84 -9.97 -27.44
N PRO A 590 5.31 -8.84 -26.86
CA PRO A 590 4.93 -7.52 -27.35
C PRO A 590 5.17 -7.40 -28.86
N THR A 591 4.19 -6.85 -29.59
CA THR A 591 4.35 -6.61 -31.03
C THR A 591 5.31 -5.46 -31.32
N ALA A 592 5.42 -4.51 -30.39
CA ALA A 592 6.41 -3.46 -30.43
C ALA A 592 7.79 -4.02 -30.05
N PRO A 593 8.87 -3.64 -30.75
CA PRO A 593 10.22 -4.06 -30.37
C PRO A 593 10.64 -3.41 -29.05
N LEU A 594 11.61 -4.00 -28.36
CA LEU A 594 12.20 -3.45 -27.13
C LEU A 594 12.72 -2.01 -27.28
N THR A 595 13.09 -1.60 -28.49
CA THR A 595 13.54 -0.24 -28.82
C THR A 595 12.41 0.79 -28.94
N SER A 596 11.15 0.39 -28.78
CA SER A 596 9.99 1.27 -28.93
C SER A 596 9.70 2.06 -27.65
N THR A 597 9.40 3.35 -27.82
CA THR A 597 8.88 4.22 -26.76
C THR A 597 7.37 4.45 -26.86
N THR A 598 6.70 3.80 -27.81
CA THR A 598 5.27 3.96 -28.10
C THR A 598 4.50 2.63 -28.05
N GLY A 599 5.13 1.57 -27.53
CA GLY A 599 4.52 0.23 -27.44
C GLY A 599 3.36 0.13 -26.45
N ALA A 600 3.27 1.06 -25.48
CA ALA A 600 2.14 1.20 -24.57
C ALA A 600 1.27 2.38 -25.01
N VAL A 601 -0.03 2.13 -25.23
CA VAL A 601 -1.00 3.13 -25.66
C VAL A 601 -2.00 3.43 -24.55
N ASP A 602 -2.34 4.71 -24.37
CA ASP A 602 -3.27 5.16 -23.33
C ASP A 602 -4.70 4.66 -23.64
N ILE A 603 -5.38 4.11 -22.62
CA ILE A 603 -6.79 3.68 -22.69
C ILE A 603 -7.69 4.56 -21.86
N PHE A 604 -7.29 4.83 -20.62
CA PHE A 604 -8.05 5.64 -19.67
C PHE A 604 -7.07 6.46 -18.83
N SER A 605 -7.08 7.78 -18.99
CA SER A 605 -6.09 8.67 -18.38
C SER A 605 -6.73 9.89 -17.74
N ASN A 606 -5.98 10.55 -16.87
CA ASN A 606 -6.30 11.91 -16.48
C ASN A 606 -6.04 12.86 -17.69
N PRO A 607 -6.78 13.97 -17.86
CA PRO A 607 -6.65 14.84 -19.03
C PRO A 607 -5.29 15.51 -19.16
N ASP A 608 -4.65 15.83 -18.04
CA ASP A 608 -3.32 16.43 -18.00
C ASP A 608 -2.50 15.83 -16.86
N VAL A 609 -1.78 14.76 -17.17
CA VAL A 609 -0.99 14.03 -16.17
C VAL A 609 0.17 14.84 -15.61
N THR A 610 0.59 15.92 -16.30
CA THR A 610 1.69 16.80 -15.85
C THR A 610 1.32 17.69 -14.68
N LYS A 611 0.01 17.82 -14.41
CA LYS A 611 -0.56 18.61 -13.31
C LYS A 611 -0.96 17.75 -12.11
N CYS A 612 -0.84 16.43 -12.20
CA CYS A 612 -1.00 15.58 -11.03
C CYS A 612 0.11 15.92 -10.04
N ALA A 613 -0.22 16.31 -8.80
CA ALA A 613 0.82 16.57 -7.82
C ALA A 613 1.50 15.24 -7.47
N GLY A 614 2.83 15.18 -7.50
CA GLY A 614 3.60 13.97 -7.19
C GLY A 614 4.43 14.15 -5.92
N ASN A 615 3.84 14.63 -4.82
CA ASN A 615 4.59 14.95 -3.60
C ASN A 615 4.84 13.70 -2.73
N GLY A 616 5.41 12.66 -3.34
CA GLY A 616 5.79 11.39 -2.72
C GLY A 616 5.12 10.17 -3.37
N PRO A 617 5.62 8.96 -3.10
CA PRO A 617 5.17 7.73 -3.77
C PRO A 617 3.68 7.41 -3.52
N SER A 618 3.11 7.92 -2.43
CA SER A 618 1.77 7.54 -1.95
C SER A 618 0.69 8.61 -2.14
N PHE A 619 1.01 9.82 -2.64
CA PHE A 619 0.03 10.89 -2.76
C PHE A 619 0.05 11.54 -4.14
N SER A 620 -1.14 11.74 -4.70
CA SER A 620 -1.34 12.71 -5.76
C SER A 620 -2.61 13.50 -5.52
N SER A 621 -2.53 14.84 -5.63
CA SER A 621 -3.73 15.66 -5.70
C SER A 621 -4.12 15.89 -7.15
N GLY A 622 -5.42 15.84 -7.42
CA GLY A 622 -6.01 16.23 -8.70
C GLY A 622 -6.15 15.12 -9.75
N CYS A 623 -5.71 13.89 -9.47
CA CYS A 623 -5.76 12.78 -10.42
C CYS A 623 -6.13 11.44 -9.77
N PHE A 624 -6.85 10.58 -10.51
CA PHE A 624 -7.01 9.18 -10.12
C PHE A 624 -5.69 8.40 -10.33
N ARG A 625 -5.44 7.38 -9.51
CA ARG A 625 -4.22 6.55 -9.52
C ARG A 625 -4.55 5.07 -9.71
N PRO A 626 -4.51 4.57 -10.96
CA PRO A 626 -4.84 3.18 -11.27
C PRO A 626 -4.03 2.15 -10.49
N ALA A 627 -4.70 1.19 -9.86
CA ALA A 627 -4.08 0.13 -9.08
C ALA A 627 -4.45 -1.28 -9.56
N GLY A 628 -5.41 -1.97 -8.92
CA GLY A 628 -5.74 -3.35 -9.28
C GLY A 628 -6.59 -3.44 -10.54
N LEU A 629 -6.40 -4.51 -11.30
CA LEU A 629 -7.16 -4.91 -12.48
C LEU A 629 -7.83 -6.26 -12.27
N GLY A 630 -9.01 -6.44 -12.87
CA GLY A 630 -9.65 -7.74 -12.94
C GLY A 630 -10.67 -7.81 -14.07
N PHE A 631 -10.66 -8.90 -14.82
CA PHE A 631 -11.72 -9.18 -15.79
C PHE A 631 -12.83 -10.01 -15.14
N ASP A 632 -14.07 -9.63 -15.36
CA ASP A 632 -15.19 -10.53 -15.06
C ASP A 632 -15.39 -11.57 -16.18
N LYS A 633 -16.32 -12.50 -15.95
CA LYS A 633 -16.63 -13.57 -16.92
C LYS A 633 -17.24 -13.05 -18.23
N SER A 634 -17.75 -11.82 -18.24
CA SER A 634 -18.29 -11.17 -19.44
C SER A 634 -17.21 -10.45 -20.24
N GLY A 635 -15.97 -10.39 -19.76
CA GLY A 635 -14.86 -9.67 -20.40
C GLY A 635 -14.85 -8.17 -20.12
N ARG A 636 -15.58 -7.69 -19.09
CA ARG A 636 -15.47 -6.30 -18.61
C ARG A 636 -14.22 -6.15 -17.77
N LEU A 637 -13.44 -5.10 -18.02
CA LEU A 637 -12.25 -4.79 -17.24
C LEU A 637 -12.65 -3.91 -16.05
N TYR A 638 -12.31 -4.33 -14.84
CA TYR A 638 -12.43 -3.51 -13.65
C TYR A 638 -11.07 -2.95 -13.27
N MET A 639 -11.05 -1.71 -12.79
CA MET A 639 -9.85 -1.01 -12.36
C MET A 639 -10.12 -0.25 -11.07
N THR A 640 -9.24 -0.39 -10.07
CA THR A 640 -9.29 0.46 -8.87
C THR A 640 -8.47 1.73 -9.03
N SER A 641 -8.84 2.78 -8.31
CA SER A 641 -7.99 3.93 -8.01
C SER A 641 -7.82 4.02 -6.51
N ASP A 642 -6.62 3.78 -5.99
CA ASP A 642 -6.41 3.61 -4.55
C ASP A 642 -6.36 4.94 -3.77
N THR A 643 -5.82 6.01 -4.35
CA THR A 643 -5.80 7.32 -3.71
C THR A 643 -7.06 8.14 -4.02
N SER A 644 -7.32 9.12 -3.14
CA SER A 644 -8.38 10.14 -3.29
C SER A 644 -9.80 9.56 -3.44
N GLN A 645 -10.51 9.45 -2.32
CA GLN A 645 -11.86 8.86 -2.18
C GLN A 645 -11.99 7.37 -2.54
N GLY A 646 -10.99 6.73 -3.14
CA GLY A 646 -10.94 5.29 -3.41
C GLY A 646 -12.06 4.82 -4.32
N GLU A 647 -11.76 4.60 -5.61
CA GLU A 647 -12.78 4.33 -6.63
C GLU A 647 -12.61 2.96 -7.28
N LEU A 648 -13.74 2.40 -7.73
CA LEU A 648 -13.78 1.23 -8.60
C LEU A 648 -14.47 1.61 -9.90
N TRP A 649 -13.84 1.26 -11.01
CA TRP A 649 -14.31 1.56 -12.36
C TRP A 649 -14.53 0.27 -13.15
N VAL A 650 -15.50 0.27 -14.05
CA VAL A 650 -15.69 -0.76 -15.08
C VAL A 650 -15.47 -0.14 -16.46
N LEU A 651 -14.71 -0.81 -17.31
CA LEU A 651 -14.25 -0.35 -18.61
C LEU A 651 -14.41 -1.42 -19.69
N GLY A 652 -14.57 -0.98 -20.93
CA GLY A 652 -14.60 -1.86 -22.10
C GLY A 652 -14.87 -1.11 -23.40
N LYS A 653 -14.81 -1.84 -24.52
CA LYS A 653 -15.08 -1.30 -25.85
C LYS A 653 -16.59 -1.05 -26.06
N ALA A 654 -16.92 0.05 -26.73
CA ALA A 654 -18.23 0.68 -26.82
C ALA A 654 -19.25 -0.02 -27.72
#